data_AF-A0A8I1YAD4-F1
#
_entry.id   AF-A0A8I1YAD4-F1
#
_cell.length_a   1.000
_cell.length_b   1.000
_cell.length_c   1.000
_cell.angle_alpha   90.00
_cell.angle_beta   90.00
_cell.angle_gamma   90.00
#
_symmetry.space_group_name_H-M   'P 1'
#
loop_
_entity.id
_entity.type
_entity.pdbx_description
1 polymer ?
#
loop_
_entity_poly.entity_id
_entity_poly.type
_entity_poly.pdbx_seq_one_letter_code
_entity_poly.pdbx_strand_id
1 'polypeptide(L)'
;MIVVNEPARRPSVLHLFKVYYPDLFGGTLTVIRDICAGLKDTFDAAVLVCSRSGGERQIVVNDVAVERVHSFGDVLSLPAAPTYPWRLWRRIAEHDLLALHAPFPLADLVFAFGLGRTRPLVVHWHADIVSHAALRFLVEPMMRRTLRRAAAIIVSDPVLIETTPLLQEFSGKCHAVPFGVDVAKYDRPAAQADDVNARGRLVLACGRLVPYKGFDVLVRAAHARNFEVWIVGEGRERDNLERLIRDYGLQDRVRLLGSVSESERVKLMRIADVFVMPSVTNAETFGLAQLEAMAAGRPVVNTALDTGVPHVARDGLEAITVPPGDPTVLADAIETLINDPERRRRMGQAARHRAMTTYSTAAFKEGVETVYRKVVTEEAAAKDAGSSAPAPRPRTAGFVGAIQIAATLAWSDVRHRYVRSLLGPFWMSIQMAIMVAVLGSVIGHLSNASAVARLPMLAASLTAWTFLNSVVLDATTALQGSASLIKDRALPPVIFLLQCTFRQALFAAHNAIVPLLLWLVLTPRDVGGAIAALPGLVLFVVCTLGLSLVLGALATRYRDIKPIIESSLTLAFLASPIIWTSEMIDRGSTVMRLNPLTHLFAIWRDPLATGHVATASVIYVLACLAALAVAAIVTMTHLRKAAFWI
;
A
#
# COMPACT_ATOMS: atom_id res chain seq x y z
N MET A 1 -40.12 27.30 25.84
CA MET A 1 -39.16 26.19 25.89
C MET A 1 -38.01 26.55 24.96
N ILE A 2 -36.89 27.04 25.53
CA ILE A 2 -35.75 27.51 24.75
C ILE A 2 -35.06 26.25 24.19
N VAL A 3 -35.13 26.07 22.87
CA VAL A 3 -34.35 25.03 22.17
C VAL A 3 -32.90 25.48 22.27
N VAL A 4 -32.17 24.90 23.22
CA VAL A 4 -30.71 25.02 23.30
C VAL A 4 -30.17 24.31 22.07
N ASN A 5 -29.73 25.09 21.09
CA ASN A 5 -29.07 24.59 19.89
C ASN A 5 -27.71 24.03 20.36
N GLU A 6 -27.59 22.71 20.49
CA GLU A 6 -26.29 22.07 20.71
C GLU A 6 -25.34 22.50 19.58
N PRO A 7 -24.10 22.91 19.87
CA PRO A 7 -23.16 23.28 18.82
C PRO A 7 -22.97 22.08 17.89
N ALA A 8 -23.22 22.27 16.60
CA ALA A 8 -23.06 21.23 15.59
C ALA A 8 -21.67 20.58 15.74
N ARG A 9 -21.64 19.25 15.92
CA ARG A 9 -20.41 18.48 16.05
C ARG A 9 -19.47 18.76 14.87
N ARG A 10 -18.22 19.12 15.16
CA ARG A 10 -17.18 19.29 14.13
C ARG A 10 -16.90 17.92 13.46
N PRO A 11 -16.85 17.83 12.12
CA PRO A 11 -16.50 16.58 11.47
C PRO A 11 -15.07 16.19 11.83
N SER A 12 -14.82 14.90 12.06
CA SER A 12 -13.47 14.42 12.38
C SER A 12 -12.71 13.94 11.14
N VAL A 13 -11.43 14.30 11.04
CA VAL A 13 -10.53 13.96 9.92
C VAL A 13 -9.39 13.09 10.44
N LEU A 14 -9.22 11.91 9.82
CA LEU A 14 -8.09 11.02 10.09
C LEU A 14 -6.99 11.20 9.04
N HIS A 15 -5.88 11.80 9.43
CA HIS A 15 -4.68 11.98 8.63
C HIS A 15 -3.79 10.72 8.68
N LEU A 16 -3.40 10.22 7.51
CA LEU A 16 -2.66 8.97 7.33
C LEU A 16 -1.31 9.27 6.70
N PHE A 17 -0.23 8.97 7.42
CA PHE A 17 1.12 9.14 6.88
C PHE A 17 2.12 8.15 7.48
N LYS A 18 3.30 8.07 6.86
CA LYS A 18 4.35 7.13 7.29
C LYS A 18 4.94 7.46 8.66
N VAL A 19 5.17 8.74 8.97
CA VAL A 19 5.86 9.21 10.18
C VAL A 19 5.26 10.57 10.56
N TYR A 20 5.26 10.95 11.84
CA TYR A 20 4.81 12.27 12.30
C TYR A 20 5.71 12.79 13.42
N TYR A 21 5.60 14.08 13.70
CA TYR A 21 6.27 14.71 14.84
C TYR A 21 5.88 14.00 16.15
N PRO A 22 6.80 13.77 17.12
CA PRO A 22 8.19 14.28 17.21
C PRO A 22 9.27 13.36 16.60
N ASP A 23 8.91 12.24 15.96
CA ASP A 23 9.88 11.20 15.59
C ASP A 23 10.84 11.63 14.46
N LEU A 24 10.44 12.58 13.60
CA LEU A 24 11.27 13.12 12.51
C LEU A 24 10.84 14.55 12.15
N PHE A 25 11.76 15.34 11.61
CA PHE A 25 11.50 16.67 11.04
C PHE A 25 11.54 16.64 9.50
N GLY A 26 10.63 17.36 8.84
CA GLY A 26 10.58 17.43 7.38
C GLY A 26 9.45 18.30 6.82
N GLY A 27 9.52 18.62 5.53
CA GLY A 27 8.55 19.49 4.84
C GLY A 27 7.12 18.96 4.88
N THR A 28 6.89 17.72 4.43
CA THR A 28 5.56 17.09 4.48
C THR A 28 4.97 17.01 5.89
N LEU A 29 5.82 16.82 6.91
CA LEU A 29 5.39 16.75 8.32
C LEU A 29 4.91 18.12 8.83
N THR A 30 5.61 19.17 8.41
CA THR A 30 5.23 20.56 8.66
C THR A 30 3.87 20.86 8.03
N VAL A 31 3.65 20.42 6.79
CA VAL A 31 2.37 20.57 6.09
C VAL A 31 1.23 19.87 6.83
N ILE A 32 1.40 18.61 7.28
CA ILE A 32 0.36 17.90 8.05
C ILE A 32 0.02 18.66 9.33
N ARG A 33 1.04 19.09 10.07
CA ARG A 33 0.87 19.88 11.29
C ARG A 33 0.11 21.17 11.02
N ASP A 34 0.48 21.89 9.96
CA ASP A 34 -0.11 23.19 9.61
C ASP A 34 -1.57 23.02 9.15
N ILE A 35 -1.92 21.92 8.48
CA ILE A 35 -3.31 21.56 8.17
C ILE A 35 -4.10 21.32 9.46
N CYS A 36 -3.60 20.45 10.35
CA CYS A 36 -4.30 20.12 11.60
C CYS A 36 -4.48 21.36 12.50
N ALA A 37 -3.43 22.17 12.66
CA ALA A 37 -3.48 23.39 13.46
C ALA A 37 -4.34 24.48 12.82
N GLY A 38 -4.27 24.63 11.49
CA GLY A 38 -5.03 25.63 10.75
C GLY A 38 -6.53 25.35 10.76
N LEU A 39 -6.93 24.08 10.68
CA LEU A 39 -8.33 23.66 10.55
C LEU A 39 -9.01 23.29 11.88
N LYS A 40 -8.33 23.44 13.02
CA LYS A 40 -8.83 23.02 14.34
C LYS A 40 -10.21 23.58 14.74
N ASP A 41 -10.56 24.75 14.22
CA ASP A 41 -11.83 25.42 14.52
C ASP A 41 -13.01 24.84 13.70
N THR A 42 -12.71 24.20 12.56
CA THR A 42 -13.69 23.63 11.64
C THR A 42 -13.75 22.10 11.72
N PHE A 43 -12.61 21.44 11.94
CA PHE A 43 -12.45 19.98 11.92
C PHE A 43 -11.70 19.47 13.14
N ASP A 44 -12.16 18.34 13.70
CA ASP A 44 -11.40 17.61 14.71
C ASP A 44 -10.35 16.73 14.01
N ALA A 45 -9.07 16.86 14.37
CA ALA A 45 -7.99 16.15 13.70
C ALA A 45 -7.44 14.99 14.52
N ALA A 46 -7.21 13.85 13.85
CA ALA A 46 -6.44 12.72 14.38
C ALA A 46 -5.40 12.27 13.35
N VAL A 47 -4.27 11.74 13.81
CA VAL A 47 -3.17 11.30 12.94
C VAL A 47 -2.81 9.84 13.25
N LEU A 48 -2.67 9.01 12.22
CA LEU A 48 -2.20 7.63 12.34
C LEU A 48 -0.87 7.45 11.58
N VAL A 49 0.20 7.13 12.31
CA VAL A 49 1.57 7.02 11.77
C VAL A 49 2.31 5.77 12.22
N CYS A 50 3.43 5.48 11.59
CA CYS A 50 4.39 4.48 12.07
C CYS A 50 5.45 5.13 12.96
N SER A 51 5.91 4.42 13.99
CA SER A 51 6.99 4.85 14.87
C SER A 51 7.94 3.69 15.16
N ARG A 52 9.25 3.97 15.16
CA ARG A 52 10.30 3.04 15.62
C ARG A 52 10.51 3.12 17.12
N SER A 53 9.96 4.14 17.78
CA SER A 53 10.08 4.33 19.22
C SER A 53 9.22 3.31 19.98
N GLY A 54 9.77 2.77 21.07
CA GLY A 54 9.03 1.94 22.03
C GLY A 54 8.14 2.75 23.00
N GLY A 55 8.00 4.06 22.79
CA GLY A 55 7.20 4.94 23.63
C GLY A 55 5.68 4.74 23.54
N GLU A 56 4.93 5.62 24.20
CA GLU A 56 3.47 5.53 24.30
C GLU A 56 2.74 5.44 22.95
N ARG A 57 1.83 4.49 22.81
CA ARG A 57 1.11 4.26 21.55
C ARG A 57 0.22 5.44 21.13
N GLN A 58 -0.33 6.17 22.09
CA GLN A 58 -1.14 7.35 21.83
C GLN A 58 -0.49 8.55 22.51
N ILE A 59 -0.29 9.62 21.76
CA ILE A 59 0.26 10.87 22.26
C ILE A 59 -0.61 12.03 21.75
N VAL A 60 -0.52 13.18 22.42
CA VAL A 60 -1.12 14.42 21.93
C VAL A 60 0.01 15.36 21.54
N VAL A 61 -0.05 15.90 20.32
CA VAL A 61 0.94 16.83 19.77
C VAL A 61 0.20 18.06 19.28
N ASN A 62 0.43 19.22 19.88
CA ASN A 62 -0.24 20.48 19.54
C ASN A 62 -1.78 20.32 19.49
N ASP A 63 -2.35 19.71 20.54
CA ASP A 63 -3.78 19.42 20.67
C ASP A 63 -4.36 18.42 19.64
N VAL A 64 -3.51 17.73 18.88
CA VAL A 64 -3.90 16.70 17.90
C VAL A 64 -3.61 15.31 18.45
N ALA A 65 -4.60 14.42 18.41
CA ALA A 65 -4.42 13.03 18.81
C ALA A 65 -3.59 12.26 17.77
N VAL A 66 -2.47 11.67 18.18
CA VAL A 66 -1.57 10.90 17.32
C VAL A 66 -1.49 9.46 17.80
N GLU A 67 -1.87 8.51 16.95
CA GLU A 67 -1.66 7.09 17.18
C GLU A 67 -0.42 6.60 16.43
N ARG A 68 0.48 5.97 17.18
CA ARG A 68 1.76 5.45 16.69
C ARG A 68 1.70 3.93 16.59
N VAL A 69 1.83 3.41 15.37
CA VAL A 69 1.93 1.98 15.07
C VAL A 69 3.40 1.58 15.06
N HIS A 70 3.73 0.50 15.77
CA HIS A 70 5.11 0.03 15.84
C HIS A 70 5.64 -0.38 14.45
N SER A 71 6.84 0.10 14.13
CA SER A 71 7.59 -0.23 12.91
C SER A 71 8.91 -0.91 13.29
N PHE A 72 9.22 -2.03 12.63
CA PHE A 72 10.44 -2.81 12.86
C PHE A 72 11.68 -2.24 12.14
N GLY A 73 11.53 -1.14 11.40
CA GLY A 73 12.58 -0.53 10.59
C GLY A 73 12.03 0.00 9.28
N ASP A 74 12.92 0.46 8.40
CA ASP A 74 12.55 0.90 7.06
C ASP A 74 13.11 -0.09 6.03
N VAL A 75 12.25 -0.56 5.13
CA VAL A 75 12.63 -1.37 3.98
C VAL A 75 12.36 -0.53 2.73
N LEU A 76 13.39 -0.20 1.97
CA LEU A 76 13.27 0.63 0.75
C LEU A 76 12.57 1.98 1.01
N SER A 77 12.86 2.61 2.16
CA SER A 77 12.22 3.86 2.63
C SER A 77 10.73 3.76 3.00
N LEU A 78 10.17 2.54 3.08
CA LEU A 78 8.84 2.25 3.61
C LEU A 78 8.96 1.65 5.02
N PRO A 79 8.20 2.15 6.02
CA PRO A 79 8.23 1.56 7.36
C PRO A 79 7.67 0.13 7.34
N ALA A 80 8.38 -0.80 7.96
CA ALA A 80 7.96 -2.19 8.15
C ALA A 80 6.98 -2.28 9.33
N ALA A 81 5.72 -1.91 9.08
CA ALA A 81 4.65 -1.88 10.07
C ALA A 81 3.47 -2.82 9.67
N PRO A 82 3.59 -4.14 9.89
CA PRO A 82 2.58 -5.12 9.44
C PRO A 82 1.21 -4.95 10.12
N THR A 83 1.17 -4.31 11.29
CA THR A 83 -0.09 -4.03 12.01
C THR A 83 -0.77 -2.74 11.57
N TYR A 84 -0.11 -1.90 10.75
CA TYR A 84 -0.66 -0.62 10.30
C TYR A 84 -1.96 -0.76 9.51
N PRO A 85 -2.07 -1.66 8.49
CA PRO A 85 -3.31 -1.82 7.73
C PRO A 85 -4.50 -2.23 8.61
N TRP A 86 -4.26 -3.10 9.59
CA TRP A 86 -5.29 -3.55 10.54
C TRP A 86 -5.74 -2.43 11.47
N ARG A 87 -4.80 -1.61 11.98
CA ARG A 87 -5.10 -0.43 12.81
C ARG A 87 -5.89 0.61 12.04
N LEU A 88 -5.43 0.94 10.84
CA LEU A 88 -6.12 1.86 9.93
C LEU A 88 -7.56 1.39 9.72
N TRP A 89 -7.76 0.13 9.34
CA TRP A 89 -9.09 -0.41 9.11
C TRP A 89 -10.05 -0.25 10.30
N ARG A 90 -9.57 -0.43 11.54
CA ARG A 90 -10.39 -0.21 12.75
C ARG A 90 -10.77 1.26 12.97
N ARG A 91 -9.85 2.19 12.67
CA ARG A 91 -10.05 3.64 12.90
C ARG A 91 -10.92 4.32 11.85
N ILE A 92 -11.07 3.73 10.66
CA ILE A 92 -11.88 4.34 9.59
C ILE A 92 -13.32 4.62 10.04
N ALA A 93 -13.93 3.70 10.79
CA ALA A 93 -15.32 3.87 11.22
C ALA A 93 -15.52 5.02 12.22
N GLU A 94 -14.47 5.47 12.91
CA GLU A 94 -14.51 6.48 13.96
C GLU A 94 -14.45 7.92 13.40
N HIS A 95 -14.09 8.08 12.11
CA HIS A 95 -13.82 9.39 11.51
C HIS A 95 -14.71 9.69 10.31
N ASP A 96 -15.02 10.97 10.11
CA ASP A 96 -15.93 11.42 9.05
C ASP A 96 -15.24 11.59 7.70
N LEU A 97 -13.97 11.95 7.70
CA LEU A 97 -13.14 12.12 6.51
C LEU A 97 -11.79 11.42 6.68
N LEU A 98 -11.28 10.81 5.61
CA LEU A 98 -9.94 10.23 5.57
C LEU A 98 -9.03 11.11 4.71
N ALA A 99 -7.85 11.47 5.24
CA ALA A 99 -6.85 12.27 4.55
C ALA A 99 -5.55 11.47 4.37
N LEU A 100 -5.35 10.90 3.19
CA LEU A 100 -4.13 10.12 2.88
C LEU A 100 -3.03 11.04 2.36
N HIS A 101 -1.91 11.13 3.07
CA HIS A 101 -0.71 11.82 2.59
C HIS A 101 0.12 10.84 1.75
N ALA A 102 -0.03 10.91 0.43
CA ALA A 102 0.60 10.03 -0.55
C ALA A 102 1.98 10.54 -0.99
N PRO A 103 2.89 9.64 -1.38
CA PRO A 103 2.71 8.20 -1.55
C PRO A 103 2.90 7.43 -0.23
N PHE A 104 1.98 6.51 0.08
CA PHE A 104 2.12 5.65 1.26
C PHE A 104 1.48 4.25 1.04
N PRO A 105 2.24 3.31 0.45
CA PRO A 105 1.76 1.98 0.04
C PRO A 105 1.01 1.17 1.10
N LEU A 106 1.36 1.29 2.39
CA LEU A 106 0.66 0.55 3.45
C LEU A 106 -0.79 1.01 3.64
N ALA A 107 -1.06 2.31 3.48
CA ALA A 107 -2.41 2.84 3.50
C ALA A 107 -3.15 2.54 2.18
N ASP A 108 -2.43 2.63 1.05
CA ASP A 108 -2.96 2.24 -0.26
C ASP A 108 -3.45 0.79 -0.28
N LEU A 109 -2.79 -0.13 0.45
CA LEU A 109 -3.21 -1.52 0.60
C LEU A 109 -4.66 -1.61 1.11
N VAL A 110 -4.97 -0.88 2.18
CA VAL A 110 -6.30 -0.88 2.79
C VAL A 110 -7.36 -0.40 1.78
N PHE A 111 -7.10 0.73 1.12
CA PHE A 111 -8.06 1.33 0.21
C PHE A 111 -8.22 0.57 -1.10
N ALA A 112 -7.14 0.01 -1.64
CA ALA A 112 -7.16 -0.77 -2.87
C ALA A 112 -7.93 -2.09 -2.72
N PHE A 113 -7.91 -2.71 -1.53
CA PHE A 113 -8.76 -3.87 -1.20
C PHE A 113 -10.21 -3.50 -0.85
N GLY A 114 -10.59 -2.23 -0.99
CA GLY A 114 -11.97 -1.77 -0.78
C GLY A 114 -12.37 -1.64 0.70
N LEU A 115 -11.40 -1.67 1.61
CA LEU A 115 -11.66 -1.39 3.02
C LEU A 115 -11.86 0.12 3.22
N GLY A 116 -12.81 0.48 4.09
CA GLY A 116 -13.13 1.88 4.39
C GLY A 116 -14.07 2.58 3.43
N ARG A 117 -14.79 1.82 2.56
CA ARG A 117 -15.68 2.37 1.52
C ARG A 117 -16.76 3.34 2.00
N THR A 118 -17.12 3.26 3.27
CA THR A 118 -18.19 4.02 3.93
C THR A 118 -17.82 5.45 4.29
N ARG A 119 -16.54 5.83 4.17
CA ARG A 119 -16.05 7.17 4.47
C ARG A 119 -15.41 7.81 3.22
N PRO A 120 -15.59 9.12 3.00
CA PRO A 120 -14.92 9.83 1.92
C PRO A 120 -13.41 9.89 2.14
N LEU A 121 -12.65 9.87 1.04
CA LEU A 121 -11.19 9.87 1.03
C LEU A 121 -10.67 11.05 0.22
N VAL A 122 -9.85 11.87 0.84
CA VAL A 122 -9.05 12.91 0.18
C VAL A 122 -7.59 12.48 0.17
N VAL A 123 -6.94 12.55 -0.98
CA VAL A 123 -5.51 12.21 -1.12
C VAL A 123 -4.71 13.48 -1.26
N HIS A 124 -3.79 13.74 -0.34
CA HIS A 124 -2.76 14.78 -0.45
C HIS A 124 -1.53 14.20 -1.12
N TRP A 125 -1.24 14.59 -2.35
CA TRP A 125 -0.11 14.09 -3.12
C TRP A 125 1.11 15.00 -2.95
N HIS A 126 2.14 14.52 -2.24
CA HIS A 126 3.31 15.33 -1.89
C HIS A 126 4.48 15.22 -2.88
N ALA A 127 4.70 14.03 -3.45
CA ALA A 127 5.79 13.77 -4.39
C ALA A 127 5.57 12.47 -5.17
N ASP A 128 6.11 12.38 -6.40
CA ASP A 128 6.14 11.12 -7.13
C ASP A 128 7.27 10.18 -6.64
N ILE A 129 7.13 8.89 -6.90
CA ILE A 129 8.13 7.87 -6.56
C ILE A 129 9.23 7.88 -7.63
N VAL A 130 10.23 8.75 -7.44
CA VAL A 130 11.34 8.94 -8.41
C VAL A 130 12.46 7.90 -8.24
N SER A 131 12.67 7.37 -7.03
CA SER A 131 13.89 6.61 -6.69
C SER A 131 13.88 5.11 -7.02
N HIS A 132 12.73 4.53 -7.41
CA HIS A 132 12.59 3.07 -7.55
C HIS A 132 11.62 2.66 -8.69
N ALA A 133 11.97 2.99 -9.94
CA ALA A 133 11.15 2.70 -11.12
C ALA A 133 10.70 1.23 -11.24
N ALA A 134 11.53 0.26 -10.82
CA ALA A 134 11.21 -1.16 -10.83
C ALA A 134 10.16 -1.58 -9.78
N LEU A 135 10.01 -0.86 -8.66
CA LEU A 135 8.96 -1.14 -7.67
C LEU A 135 7.65 -0.42 -8.01
N ARG A 136 7.71 0.61 -8.86
CA ARG A 136 6.53 1.35 -9.32
C ARG A 136 5.51 0.43 -9.98
N PHE A 137 5.92 -0.52 -10.84
CA PHE A 137 4.96 -1.42 -11.51
C PHE A 137 4.16 -2.30 -10.53
N LEU A 138 4.73 -2.64 -9.37
CA LEU A 138 4.06 -3.45 -8.35
C LEU A 138 3.05 -2.64 -7.53
N VAL A 139 3.40 -1.39 -7.23
CA VAL A 139 2.63 -0.52 -6.32
C VAL A 139 1.60 0.33 -7.07
N GLU A 140 1.88 0.70 -8.31
CA GLU A 140 1.03 1.57 -9.12
C GLU A 140 -0.41 1.03 -9.33
N PRO A 141 -0.66 -0.28 -9.56
CA PRO A 141 -2.03 -0.80 -9.64
C PRO A 141 -2.83 -0.61 -8.36
N MET A 142 -2.15 -0.61 -7.21
CA MET A 142 -2.75 -0.36 -5.90
C MET A 142 -3.06 1.13 -5.73
N MET A 143 -2.09 2.00 -6.00
CA MET A 143 -2.27 3.45 -5.97
C MET A 143 -3.37 3.92 -6.93
N ARG A 144 -3.43 3.37 -8.15
CA ARG A 144 -4.49 3.65 -9.13
C ARG A 144 -5.87 3.29 -8.59
N ARG A 145 -6.00 2.20 -7.81
CA ARG A 145 -7.28 1.86 -7.14
C ARG A 145 -7.61 2.84 -6.02
N THR A 146 -6.63 3.25 -5.21
CA THR A 146 -6.81 4.29 -4.18
C THR A 146 -7.24 5.62 -4.80
N LEU A 147 -6.53 6.10 -5.82
CA LEU A 147 -6.84 7.35 -6.50
C LEU A 147 -8.19 7.31 -7.20
N ARG A 148 -8.55 6.19 -7.85
CA ARG A 148 -9.91 6.02 -8.41
C ARG A 148 -10.99 6.17 -7.34
N ARG A 149 -10.73 5.67 -6.13
CA ARG A 149 -11.63 5.78 -4.98
C ARG A 149 -11.65 7.17 -4.34
N ALA A 150 -10.56 7.92 -4.40
CA ALA A 150 -10.49 9.26 -3.80
C ALA A 150 -11.58 10.18 -4.37
N ALA A 151 -12.27 10.89 -3.46
CA ALA A 151 -13.27 11.90 -3.79
C ALA A 151 -12.60 13.16 -4.34
N ALA A 152 -11.47 13.53 -3.75
CA ALA A 152 -10.63 14.64 -4.21
C ALA A 152 -9.14 14.31 -4.02
N ILE A 153 -8.30 14.88 -4.87
CA ILE A 153 -6.84 14.78 -4.82
C ILE A 153 -6.29 16.20 -4.69
N ILE A 154 -5.56 16.49 -3.62
CA ILE A 154 -4.90 17.78 -3.41
C ILE A 154 -3.44 17.66 -3.84
N VAL A 155 -2.99 18.57 -4.70
CA VAL A 155 -1.60 18.70 -5.16
C VAL A 155 -1.07 20.08 -4.79
N SER A 156 0.23 20.21 -4.54
CA SER A 156 0.84 21.50 -4.18
C SER A 156 0.96 22.47 -5.36
N ASP A 157 1.06 21.96 -6.59
CA ASP A 157 1.18 22.78 -7.80
C ASP A 157 0.59 22.01 -9.00
N PRO A 158 -0.05 22.70 -9.99
CA PRO A 158 -0.58 22.07 -11.19
C PRO A 158 0.44 21.25 -11.99
N VAL A 159 1.72 21.63 -11.98
CA VAL A 159 2.78 20.90 -12.69
C VAL A 159 2.92 19.45 -12.23
N LEU A 160 2.54 19.12 -10.99
CA LEU A 160 2.54 17.73 -10.52
C LEU A 160 1.49 16.89 -11.27
N ILE A 161 0.36 17.47 -11.65
CA ILE A 161 -0.67 16.80 -12.44
C ILE A 161 -0.12 16.54 -13.85
N GLU A 162 0.56 17.51 -14.42
CA GLU A 162 1.11 17.45 -15.78
C GLU A 162 2.29 16.47 -15.88
N THR A 163 3.13 16.40 -14.86
CA THR A 163 4.36 15.57 -14.87
C THR A 163 4.16 14.16 -14.30
N THR A 164 3.02 13.89 -13.64
CA THR A 164 2.73 12.56 -13.05
C THR A 164 1.64 11.85 -13.85
N PRO A 165 1.96 10.83 -14.69
CA PRO A 165 0.98 10.13 -15.52
C PRO A 165 -0.22 9.59 -14.75
N LEU A 166 0.01 9.10 -13.53
CA LEU A 166 -1.06 8.57 -12.68
C LEU A 166 -2.05 9.65 -12.23
N LEU A 167 -1.59 10.90 -12.03
CA LEU A 167 -2.48 12.02 -11.69
C LEU A 167 -3.24 12.53 -12.91
N GLN A 168 -2.65 12.47 -14.12
CA GLN A 168 -3.34 12.83 -15.36
C GLN A 168 -4.63 12.02 -15.57
N GLU A 169 -4.60 10.72 -15.26
CA GLU A 169 -5.78 9.82 -15.30
C GLU A 169 -6.95 10.32 -14.45
N PHE A 170 -6.67 11.13 -13.41
CA PHE A 170 -7.64 11.60 -12.43
C PHE A 170 -7.69 13.13 -12.32
N SER A 171 -7.20 13.86 -13.34
CA SER A 171 -7.11 15.32 -13.37
C SER A 171 -8.41 16.04 -12.99
N GLY A 172 -9.58 15.49 -13.38
CA GLY A 172 -10.90 16.06 -13.07
C GLY A 172 -11.27 16.12 -11.58
N LYS A 173 -10.50 15.48 -10.70
CA LYS A 173 -10.65 15.57 -9.23
C LYS A 173 -9.39 16.07 -8.52
N CYS A 174 -8.43 16.58 -9.29
CA CYS A 174 -7.24 17.21 -8.75
C CYS A 174 -7.53 18.69 -8.42
N HIS A 175 -7.08 19.11 -7.25
CA HIS A 175 -7.21 20.46 -6.73
C HIS A 175 -5.82 20.98 -6.38
N ALA A 176 -5.38 22.03 -7.07
CA ALA A 176 -4.12 22.68 -6.74
C ALA A 176 -4.30 23.58 -5.51
N VAL A 177 -3.64 23.21 -4.41
CA VAL A 177 -3.63 23.99 -3.17
C VAL A 177 -2.17 24.15 -2.74
N PRO A 178 -1.56 25.31 -3.04
CA PRO A 178 -0.14 25.52 -2.75
C PRO A 178 0.14 25.61 -1.25
N PHE A 179 1.32 25.17 -0.83
CA PHE A 179 1.68 25.21 0.59
C PHE A 179 1.78 26.65 1.12
N GLY A 180 1.46 26.81 2.40
CA GLY A 180 1.48 28.08 3.09
C GLY A 180 2.79 28.38 3.82
N VAL A 181 3.10 29.67 3.98
CA VAL A 181 4.13 30.20 4.86
C VAL A 181 3.55 31.30 5.74
N ASP A 182 3.97 31.32 7.00
CA ASP A 182 3.63 32.38 7.93
C ASP A 182 4.56 33.57 7.71
N VAL A 183 4.09 34.54 6.92
CA VAL A 183 4.86 35.74 6.60
C VAL A 183 5.09 36.62 7.82
N ALA A 184 4.15 36.63 8.79
CA ALA A 184 4.23 37.48 9.98
C ALA A 184 5.45 37.15 10.85
N LYS A 185 5.99 35.92 10.76
CA LYS A 185 7.26 35.53 11.43
C LYS A 185 8.44 36.41 11.03
N TYR A 186 8.39 36.99 9.84
CA TYR A 186 9.48 37.78 9.28
C TYR A 186 9.28 39.30 9.44
N ASP A 187 8.19 39.73 10.08
CA ASP A 187 7.74 41.15 10.18
C ASP A 187 8.35 41.91 11.35
N ARG A 188 9.26 41.30 12.12
CA ARG A 188 9.96 41.99 13.21
C ARG A 188 10.75 43.18 12.66
N PRO A 189 10.90 44.29 13.43
CA PRO A 189 11.81 45.37 13.05
C PRO A 189 13.18 44.78 12.71
N ALA A 190 13.80 45.25 11.63
CA ALA A 190 15.15 44.84 11.26
C ALA A 190 16.00 44.95 12.53
N ALA A 191 16.46 43.81 13.06
CA ALA A 191 17.55 43.87 14.01
C ALA A 191 18.65 44.65 13.27
N GLN A 192 19.32 45.60 13.95
CA GLN A 192 20.58 46.13 13.44
C GLN A 192 21.36 44.93 12.91
N ALA A 193 21.81 44.98 11.65
CA ALA A 193 22.57 43.89 11.08
C ALA A 193 23.68 43.59 12.09
N ASP A 194 23.56 42.48 12.82
CA ASP A 194 24.67 42.00 13.64
C ASP A 194 25.89 41.97 12.71
N ASP A 195 27.10 42.26 13.21
CA ASP A 195 28.37 42.27 12.45
C ASP A 195 28.58 41.05 11.51
N VAL A 196 27.77 40.02 11.71
CA VAL A 196 27.56 38.81 10.91
C VAL A 196 27.41 39.03 9.40
N ASN A 197 26.73 40.08 8.92
CA ASN A 197 26.69 40.41 7.47
C ASN A 197 27.31 41.79 7.17
N ALA A 198 28.44 42.12 7.80
CA ALA A 198 29.13 43.40 7.57
C ALA A 198 29.62 43.60 6.12
N ARG A 199 29.71 42.53 5.32
CA ARG A 199 30.25 42.56 3.93
C ARG A 199 29.18 42.63 2.84
N GLY A 200 27.90 42.38 3.14
CA GLY A 200 26.78 42.49 2.19
C GLY A 200 26.81 41.49 1.02
N ARG A 201 27.24 40.24 1.28
CA ARG A 201 27.39 39.18 0.26
C ARG A 201 26.99 37.79 0.77
N LEU A 202 26.04 37.73 1.70
CA LEU A 202 25.65 36.49 2.34
C LEU A 202 24.65 35.71 1.49
N VAL A 203 25.09 34.56 0.97
CA VAL A 203 24.27 33.57 0.28
C VAL A 203 23.83 32.52 1.27
N LEU A 204 22.51 32.35 1.41
CA LEU A 204 21.94 31.35 2.32
C LEU A 204 21.32 30.20 1.52
N ALA A 205 21.57 28.97 1.98
CA ALA A 205 20.86 27.80 1.52
C ALA A 205 20.38 26.98 2.72
N CYS A 206 19.19 26.38 2.64
CA CYS A 206 18.59 25.63 3.76
C CYS A 206 17.95 24.33 3.29
N GLY A 207 18.28 23.22 3.96
CA GLY A 207 17.67 21.92 3.71
C GLY A 207 18.51 20.74 4.21
N ARG A 208 17.95 19.52 4.14
CA ARG A 208 18.69 18.29 4.47
C ARG A 208 19.90 18.12 3.56
N LEU A 209 21.06 17.72 4.11
CA LEU A 209 22.28 17.47 3.33
C LEU A 209 22.17 16.10 2.63
N VAL A 210 21.53 16.08 1.47
CA VAL A 210 21.30 14.90 0.63
C VAL A 210 21.62 15.21 -0.83
N PRO A 211 22.00 14.22 -1.66
CA PRO A 211 22.58 14.50 -2.99
C PRO A 211 21.70 15.38 -3.90
N TYR A 212 20.38 15.14 -3.93
CA TYR A 212 19.50 15.89 -4.83
C TYR A 212 19.37 17.38 -4.50
N LYS A 213 19.78 17.82 -3.30
CA LYS A 213 19.73 19.23 -2.91
C LYS A 213 20.84 20.06 -3.56
N GLY A 214 21.85 19.43 -4.18
CA GLY A 214 22.87 20.10 -4.98
C GLY A 214 23.76 21.08 -4.21
N PHE A 215 23.93 20.89 -2.90
CA PHE A 215 24.80 21.77 -2.10
C PHE A 215 26.27 21.68 -2.53
N ASP A 216 26.69 20.56 -3.11
CA ASP A 216 28.00 20.40 -3.73
C ASP A 216 28.18 21.33 -4.95
N VAL A 217 27.13 21.52 -5.75
CA VAL A 217 27.10 22.48 -6.86
C VAL A 217 27.28 23.91 -6.34
N LEU A 218 26.61 24.26 -5.25
CA LEU A 218 26.75 25.57 -4.60
C LEU A 218 28.16 25.81 -4.03
N VAL A 219 28.78 24.78 -3.42
CA VAL A 219 30.18 24.88 -2.95
C VAL A 219 31.13 25.12 -4.14
N ARG A 220 30.93 24.43 -5.27
CA ARG A 220 31.73 24.66 -6.49
C ARG A 220 31.48 26.05 -7.08
N ALA A 221 30.24 26.54 -7.05
CA ALA A 221 29.91 27.90 -7.47
C ALA A 221 30.64 28.96 -6.63
N ALA A 222 30.76 28.74 -5.31
CA ALA A 222 31.50 29.60 -4.39
C ALA A 222 33.03 29.58 -4.61
N HIS A 223 33.56 28.53 -5.23
CA HIS A 223 34.96 28.49 -5.67
C HIS A 223 35.20 29.44 -6.85
N ALA A 224 34.27 29.47 -7.81
CA ALA A 224 34.41 30.27 -9.03
C ALA A 224 34.32 31.79 -8.78
N ARG A 225 33.60 32.23 -7.74
CA ARG A 225 33.28 33.65 -7.48
C ARG A 225 33.46 34.03 -6.00
N ASN A 226 33.47 35.34 -5.70
CA ASN A 226 33.79 35.85 -4.35
C ASN A 226 32.55 36.28 -3.52
N PHE A 227 31.83 35.31 -2.98
CA PHE A 227 30.73 35.49 -2.03
C PHE A 227 30.81 34.53 -0.83
N GLU A 228 30.07 34.82 0.24
CA GLU A 228 30.00 34.00 1.45
C GLU A 228 28.77 33.08 1.38
N VAL A 229 28.93 31.79 1.70
CA VAL A 229 27.86 30.79 1.63
C VAL A 229 27.63 30.16 2.99
N TRP A 230 26.41 30.28 3.50
CA TRP A 230 26.00 29.61 4.72
C TRP A 230 24.93 28.56 4.40
N ILE A 231 25.19 27.32 4.80
CA ILE A 231 24.30 26.19 4.54
C ILE A 231 23.74 25.68 5.86
N VAL A 232 22.42 25.76 6.01
CA VAL A 232 21.68 25.29 7.18
C VAL A 232 21.11 23.91 6.90
N GLY A 233 21.42 22.95 7.78
CA GLY A 233 20.85 21.61 7.77
C GLY A 233 21.85 20.52 8.13
N GLU A 234 21.33 19.31 8.31
CA GLU A 234 22.10 18.10 8.57
C GLU A 234 21.75 17.01 7.55
N GLY A 235 22.64 16.04 7.38
CA GLY A 235 22.40 14.87 6.54
C GLY A 235 23.68 14.14 6.13
N ARG A 236 23.49 13.04 5.40
CA ARG A 236 24.57 12.12 5.02
C ARG A 236 25.67 12.76 4.15
N GLU A 237 25.36 13.85 3.45
CA GLU A 237 26.33 14.54 2.58
C GLU A 237 27.27 15.48 3.36
N ARG A 238 27.12 15.60 4.69
CA ARG A 238 27.94 16.52 5.48
C ARG A 238 29.43 16.31 5.26
N ASP A 239 29.93 15.09 5.48
CA ASP A 239 31.36 14.77 5.37
C ASP A 239 31.90 15.04 3.96
N ASN A 240 31.07 14.76 2.95
CA ASN A 240 31.39 15.02 1.54
C ASN A 240 31.51 16.53 1.26
N LEU A 241 30.59 17.33 1.77
CA LEU A 241 30.61 18.79 1.65
C LEU A 241 31.79 19.41 2.41
N GLU A 242 32.08 18.95 3.63
CA GLU A 242 33.23 19.42 4.40
C GLU A 242 34.55 19.11 3.69
N ARG A 243 34.68 17.93 3.09
CA ARG A 243 35.82 17.58 2.24
C ARG A 243 35.92 18.49 1.03
N LEU A 244 34.81 18.72 0.32
CA LEU A 244 34.77 19.60 -0.85
C LEU A 244 35.19 21.04 -0.52
N ILE A 245 34.73 21.56 0.63
CA ILE A 245 35.11 22.89 1.14
C ILE A 245 36.61 22.96 1.40
N ARG A 246 37.22 21.91 1.98
CA ARG A 246 38.66 21.84 2.21
C ARG A 246 39.45 21.74 0.91
N ASP A 247 39.02 20.88 -0.01
CA ASP A 247 39.69 20.63 -1.29
C ASP A 247 39.74 21.92 -2.15
N TYR A 248 38.72 22.77 -2.05
CA TYR A 248 38.67 24.07 -2.74
C TYR A 248 39.22 25.27 -1.95
N GLY A 249 39.71 25.07 -0.71
CA GLY A 249 40.24 26.14 0.12
C GLY A 249 39.19 27.19 0.53
N LEU A 250 37.94 26.77 0.78
CA LEU A 250 36.79 27.67 1.01
C LEU A 250 36.37 27.83 2.47
N GLN A 251 37.18 27.37 3.43
CA GLN A 251 36.84 27.34 4.87
C GLN A 251 36.47 28.72 5.43
N ASP A 252 37.07 29.79 4.91
CA ASP A 252 36.81 31.16 5.37
C ASP A 252 35.48 31.74 4.83
N ARG A 253 34.92 31.16 3.77
CA ARG A 253 33.76 31.70 3.04
C ARG A 253 32.54 30.79 3.04
N VAL A 254 32.72 29.48 3.22
CA VAL A 254 31.63 28.49 3.20
C VAL A 254 31.48 27.85 4.56
N ARG A 255 30.31 28.00 5.18
CA ARG A 255 30.00 27.47 6.52
C ARG A 255 28.82 26.51 6.49
N LEU A 256 29.01 25.33 7.06
CA LEU A 256 27.93 24.38 7.36
C LEU A 256 27.46 24.61 8.80
N LEU A 257 26.27 25.17 8.99
CA LEU A 257 25.76 25.58 10.30
C LEU A 257 25.07 24.45 11.08
N GLY A 258 24.83 23.31 10.43
CA GLY A 258 24.07 22.22 11.02
C GLY A 258 22.58 22.55 11.20
N SER A 259 21.92 21.84 12.12
CA SER A 259 20.53 22.12 12.47
C SER A 259 20.43 23.33 13.40
N VAL A 260 19.59 24.30 13.06
CA VAL A 260 19.38 25.52 13.85
C VAL A 260 17.93 25.60 14.34
N SER A 261 17.70 26.40 15.39
CA SER A 261 16.34 26.67 15.88
C SER A 261 15.51 27.44 14.85
N GLU A 262 14.18 27.42 14.99
CA GLU A 262 13.30 28.22 14.12
C GLU A 262 13.62 29.72 14.20
N SER A 263 13.91 30.23 15.40
CA SER A 263 14.28 31.64 15.61
C SER A 263 15.57 32.01 14.88
N GLU A 264 16.58 31.15 14.93
CA GLU A 264 17.85 31.37 14.24
C GLU A 264 17.67 31.27 12.72
N ARG A 265 16.89 30.30 12.23
CA ARG A 265 16.55 30.21 10.80
C ARG A 265 15.85 31.47 10.29
N VAL A 266 14.89 32.01 11.05
CA VAL A 266 14.21 33.27 10.72
C VAL A 266 15.21 34.44 10.68
N LYS A 267 16.15 34.49 11.63
CA LYS A 267 17.23 35.49 11.64
C LYS A 267 18.09 35.39 10.38
N LEU A 268 18.59 34.18 10.07
CA LEU A 268 19.42 33.91 8.90
C LEU A 268 18.73 34.31 7.58
N MET A 269 17.46 33.94 7.41
CA MET A 269 16.66 34.32 6.24
C MET A 269 16.53 35.84 6.09
N ARG A 270 16.50 36.60 7.19
CA ARG A 270 16.38 38.06 7.17
C ARG A 270 17.70 38.78 6.89
N ILE A 271 18.83 38.20 7.31
CA ILE A 271 20.15 38.82 7.09
C ILE A 271 20.80 38.43 5.77
N ALA A 272 20.35 37.35 5.13
CA ALA A 272 20.86 36.92 3.83
C ALA A 272 20.61 37.97 2.74
N ASP A 273 21.50 38.05 1.77
CA ASP A 273 21.34 38.88 0.58
C ASP A 273 20.58 38.12 -0.51
N VAL A 274 20.93 36.85 -0.70
CA VAL A 274 20.36 35.98 -1.72
C VAL A 274 20.09 34.62 -1.09
N PHE A 275 18.92 34.04 -1.40
CA PHE A 275 18.65 32.65 -1.05
C PHE A 275 18.86 31.75 -2.27
N VAL A 276 19.58 30.64 -2.10
CA VAL A 276 19.89 29.71 -3.18
C VAL A 276 19.30 28.33 -2.88
N MET A 277 18.58 27.79 -3.86
CA MET A 277 18.06 26.43 -3.85
C MET A 277 18.61 25.66 -5.05
N PRO A 278 19.81 25.06 -4.93
CA PRO A 278 20.56 24.49 -6.06
C PRO A 278 20.16 23.04 -6.37
N SER A 279 18.90 22.68 -6.12
CA SER A 279 18.43 21.29 -6.25
C SER A 279 18.64 20.76 -7.67
N VAL A 280 19.15 19.53 -7.79
CA VAL A 280 19.57 18.95 -9.08
C VAL A 280 18.61 17.91 -9.65
N THR A 281 17.61 17.46 -8.89
CA THR A 281 16.60 16.50 -9.37
C THR A 281 15.19 16.88 -8.96
N ASN A 282 14.19 16.32 -9.66
CA ASN A 282 12.76 16.48 -9.39
C ASN A 282 12.30 15.87 -8.05
N ALA A 283 13.22 15.33 -7.24
CA ALA A 283 12.95 15.00 -5.84
C ALA A 283 12.65 16.25 -4.99
N GLU A 284 13.07 17.44 -5.44
CA GLU A 284 12.57 18.71 -4.92
C GLU A 284 11.29 19.13 -5.66
N THR A 285 10.13 18.97 -5.02
CA THR A 285 8.83 19.13 -5.68
C THR A 285 8.26 20.54 -5.60
N PHE A 286 8.55 21.30 -4.55
CA PHE A 286 7.95 22.63 -4.30
C PHE A 286 8.94 23.66 -3.75
N GLY A 287 9.87 23.23 -2.88
CA GLY A 287 10.83 24.15 -2.25
C GLY A 287 10.23 24.99 -1.12
N LEU A 288 9.83 24.39 -0.01
CA LEU A 288 9.35 25.16 1.17
C LEU A 288 10.40 26.16 1.70
N ALA A 289 11.69 25.85 1.56
CA ALA A 289 12.76 26.74 2.01
C ALA A 289 12.88 28.02 1.16
N GLN A 290 12.66 27.95 -0.16
CA GLN A 290 12.59 29.18 -0.98
C GLN A 290 11.36 30.00 -0.60
N LEU A 291 10.24 29.36 -0.23
CA LEU A 291 9.05 30.07 0.20
C LEU A 291 9.28 30.83 1.54
N GLU A 292 10.02 30.23 2.48
CA GLU A 292 10.48 30.90 3.70
C GLU A 292 11.37 32.12 3.40
N ALA A 293 12.28 31.99 2.42
CA ALA A 293 13.13 33.11 1.99
C ALA A 293 12.33 34.23 1.29
N MET A 294 11.34 33.86 0.48
CA MET A 294 10.42 34.81 -0.15
C MET A 294 9.64 35.60 0.92
N ALA A 295 9.13 34.93 1.96
CA ALA A 295 8.46 35.58 3.09
C ALA A 295 9.39 36.59 3.83
N ALA A 296 10.68 36.27 3.92
CA ALA A 296 11.72 37.16 4.45
C ALA A 296 12.15 38.29 3.48
N GLY A 297 11.53 38.37 2.30
CA GLY A 297 11.83 39.35 1.27
C GLY A 297 13.18 39.19 0.61
N ARG A 298 13.67 37.95 0.51
CA ARG A 298 14.93 37.63 -0.19
C ARG A 298 14.63 37.22 -1.63
N PRO A 299 15.41 37.70 -2.61
CA PRO A 299 15.37 37.11 -3.95
C PRO A 299 15.93 35.69 -3.93
N VAL A 300 15.45 34.88 -4.85
CA VAL A 300 15.79 33.46 -4.94
C VAL A 300 16.67 33.19 -6.17
N VAL A 301 17.62 32.27 -6.05
CA VAL A 301 18.19 31.57 -7.21
C VAL A 301 17.78 30.12 -7.10
N ASN A 302 16.99 29.64 -8.05
CA ASN A 302 16.50 28.26 -8.08
C ASN A 302 16.88 27.59 -9.41
N THR A 303 16.53 26.32 -9.55
CA THR A 303 16.87 25.51 -10.73
C THR A 303 15.64 25.22 -11.59
N ALA A 304 15.84 25.10 -12.90
CA ALA A 304 14.82 24.75 -13.89
C ALA A 304 14.46 23.25 -13.80
N LEU A 305 13.79 22.88 -12.72
CA LEU A 305 13.25 21.53 -12.51
C LEU A 305 11.83 21.45 -13.06
N ASP A 306 11.43 20.27 -13.55
CA ASP A 306 10.04 19.98 -13.96
C ASP A 306 9.14 19.74 -12.74
N THR A 307 9.13 20.70 -11.82
CA THR A 307 8.39 20.64 -10.54
C THR A 307 7.82 22.02 -10.20
N GLY A 308 7.19 22.16 -9.03
CA GLY A 308 6.67 23.46 -8.58
C GLY A 308 7.76 24.48 -8.27
N VAL A 309 9.04 24.10 -8.28
CA VAL A 309 10.16 24.98 -7.91
C VAL A 309 10.18 26.30 -8.72
N PRO A 310 10.15 26.29 -10.08
CA PRO A 310 10.13 27.52 -10.87
C PRO A 310 8.77 28.23 -10.86
N HIS A 311 7.69 27.55 -10.47
CA HIS A 311 6.36 28.15 -10.36
C HIS A 311 6.19 28.95 -9.06
N VAL A 312 6.83 28.49 -7.99
CA VAL A 312 6.82 29.16 -6.68
C VAL A 312 7.52 30.51 -6.75
N ALA A 313 8.77 30.52 -7.23
CA ALA A 313 9.54 31.75 -7.48
C ALA A 313 9.90 31.82 -8.97
N ARG A 314 9.30 32.77 -9.69
CA ARG A 314 9.33 32.83 -11.16
C ARG A 314 10.56 33.57 -11.64
N ASP A 315 11.13 33.07 -12.73
CA ASP A 315 12.29 33.68 -13.38
C ASP A 315 12.02 35.14 -13.77
N GLY A 316 13.00 36.01 -13.52
CA GLY A 316 12.94 37.44 -13.79
C GLY A 316 12.07 38.26 -12.84
N LEU A 317 11.24 37.64 -11.98
CA LEU A 317 10.33 38.32 -11.06
C LEU A 317 10.77 38.17 -9.61
N GLU A 318 10.69 36.95 -9.07
CA GLU A 318 11.12 36.62 -7.70
C GLU A 318 12.46 35.90 -7.70
N ALA A 319 12.79 35.21 -8.79
CA ALA A 319 13.98 34.37 -8.91
C ALA A 319 14.81 34.63 -10.17
N ILE A 320 16.07 34.18 -10.13
CA ILE A 320 16.82 33.81 -11.33
C ILE A 320 16.83 32.28 -11.39
N THR A 321 16.31 31.70 -12.47
CA THR A 321 16.24 30.24 -12.65
C THR A 321 17.37 29.75 -13.54
N VAL A 322 18.16 28.78 -13.06
CA VAL A 322 19.34 28.24 -13.76
C VAL A 322 19.20 26.76 -14.09
N PRO A 323 19.95 26.21 -15.07
CA PRO A 323 20.00 24.76 -15.28
C PRO A 323 20.49 24.02 -14.02
N PRO A 324 19.90 22.85 -13.69
CA PRO A 324 20.38 22.05 -12.56
C PRO A 324 21.78 21.48 -12.83
N GLY A 325 22.63 21.46 -11.80
CA GLY A 325 23.94 20.79 -11.85
C GLY A 325 25.08 21.59 -12.47
N ASP A 326 24.84 22.83 -12.93
CA ASP A 326 25.88 23.70 -13.49
C ASP A 326 26.39 24.71 -12.44
N PRO A 327 27.60 24.53 -11.87
CA PRO A 327 28.13 25.44 -10.86
C PRO A 327 28.53 26.80 -11.42
N THR A 328 28.88 26.90 -12.71
CA THR A 328 29.33 28.16 -13.32
C THR A 328 28.14 29.08 -13.51
N VAL A 329 27.06 28.57 -14.14
CA VAL A 329 25.84 29.34 -14.36
C VAL A 329 25.17 29.71 -13.03
N LEU A 330 25.21 28.80 -12.04
CA LEU A 330 24.74 29.11 -10.70
C LEU A 330 25.54 30.25 -10.06
N ALA A 331 26.87 30.24 -10.20
CA ALA A 331 27.73 31.29 -9.65
C ALA A 331 27.46 32.66 -10.30
N ASP A 332 27.25 32.69 -11.62
CA ASP A 332 26.96 33.91 -12.38
C ASP A 332 25.61 34.52 -11.99
N ALA A 333 24.59 33.69 -11.77
CA ALA A 333 23.28 34.13 -11.28
C ALA A 333 23.35 34.73 -9.87
N ILE A 334 24.10 34.08 -8.97
CA ILE A 334 24.35 34.58 -7.61
C ILE A 334 25.10 35.92 -7.66
N GLU A 335 26.19 35.98 -8.42
CA GLU A 335 27.00 37.20 -8.56
C GLU A 335 26.19 38.37 -9.12
N THR A 336 25.29 38.11 -10.09
CA THR A 336 24.39 39.12 -10.64
C THR A 336 23.54 39.78 -9.55
N LEU A 337 22.96 39.01 -8.63
CA LEU A 337 22.13 39.55 -7.54
C LEU A 337 22.97 40.21 -6.43
N ILE A 338 24.20 39.73 -6.20
CA ILE A 338 25.12 40.34 -5.25
C ILE A 338 25.57 41.72 -5.76
N ASN A 339 25.91 41.84 -7.05
CA ASN A 339 26.42 43.07 -7.64
C ASN A 339 25.34 44.09 -8.02
N ASP A 340 24.05 43.70 -8.03
CA ASP A 340 22.92 44.61 -8.30
C ASP A 340 21.95 44.69 -7.11
N PRO A 341 22.22 45.58 -6.13
CA PRO A 341 21.37 45.76 -4.95
C PRO A 341 19.93 46.18 -5.28
N GLU A 342 19.72 46.97 -6.34
CA GLU A 342 18.39 47.43 -6.73
C GLU A 342 17.56 46.29 -7.32
N ARG A 343 18.14 45.45 -8.17
CA ARG A 343 17.49 44.23 -8.63
C ARG A 343 17.20 43.28 -7.47
N ARG A 344 18.16 43.09 -6.56
CA ARG A 344 17.98 42.28 -5.33
C ARG A 344 16.78 42.76 -4.50
N ARG A 345 16.69 44.08 -4.27
CA ARG A 345 15.59 44.72 -3.53
C ARG A 345 14.25 44.54 -4.23
N ARG A 346 14.18 44.81 -5.55
CA ARG A 346 12.94 44.66 -6.34
C ARG A 346 12.44 43.22 -6.35
N MET A 347 13.33 42.27 -6.60
CA MET A 347 12.98 40.85 -6.62
C MET A 347 12.58 40.34 -5.22
N GLY A 348 13.26 40.79 -4.17
CA GLY A 348 12.89 40.50 -2.78
C GLY A 348 11.51 41.05 -2.39
N GLN A 349 11.17 42.26 -2.85
CA GLN A 349 9.83 42.84 -2.66
C GLN A 349 8.75 42.05 -3.40
N ALA A 350 9.00 41.66 -4.66
CA ALA A 350 8.10 40.80 -5.43
C ALA A 350 7.92 39.44 -4.76
N ALA A 351 9.01 38.83 -4.28
CA ALA A 351 9.02 37.57 -3.55
C ALA A 351 8.14 37.63 -2.31
N ARG A 352 8.29 38.68 -1.50
CA ARG A 352 7.48 38.88 -0.29
C ARG A 352 6.02 39.13 -0.60
N HIS A 353 5.72 39.96 -1.61
CA HIS A 353 4.35 40.21 -2.03
C HIS A 353 3.66 38.90 -2.44
N ARG A 354 4.32 38.08 -3.28
CA ARG A 354 3.80 36.78 -3.71
C ARG A 354 3.62 35.81 -2.54
N ALA A 355 4.55 35.77 -1.59
CA ALA A 355 4.42 34.96 -0.37
C ALA A 355 3.18 35.37 0.46
N MET A 356 2.90 36.68 0.57
CA MET A 356 1.74 37.20 1.31
C MET A 356 0.41 36.94 0.60
N THR A 357 0.36 37.06 -0.73
CA THR A 357 -0.90 36.99 -1.48
C THR A 357 -1.27 35.58 -1.91
N THR A 358 -0.29 34.77 -2.31
CA THR A 358 -0.54 33.47 -2.95
C THR A 358 -0.23 32.30 -2.02
N TYR A 359 0.78 32.44 -1.17
CA TYR A 359 1.32 31.35 -0.36
C TYR A 359 1.17 31.62 1.14
N SER A 360 0.24 32.46 1.57
CA SER A 360 0.03 32.69 3.00
C SER A 360 -0.57 31.46 3.68
N THR A 361 -0.30 31.28 4.97
CA THR A 361 -0.96 30.24 5.78
C THR A 361 -2.49 30.33 5.70
N ALA A 362 -3.03 31.55 5.60
CA ALA A 362 -4.47 31.77 5.44
C ALA A 362 -5.00 31.22 4.11
N ALA A 363 -4.34 31.54 2.98
CA ALA A 363 -4.72 31.02 1.66
C ALA A 363 -4.61 29.48 1.59
N PHE A 364 -3.54 28.91 2.17
CA PHE A 364 -3.38 27.46 2.25
C PHE A 364 -4.50 26.80 3.05
N LYS A 365 -4.81 27.33 4.25
CA LYS A 365 -5.90 26.85 5.10
C LYS A 365 -7.23 26.87 4.35
N GLU A 366 -7.59 28.01 3.76
CA GLU A 366 -8.84 28.20 3.04
C GLU A 366 -8.98 27.22 1.86
N GLY A 367 -7.90 27.00 1.11
CA GLY A 367 -7.88 26.04 0.01
C GLY A 367 -8.14 24.61 0.46
N VAL A 368 -7.48 24.15 1.53
CA VAL A 368 -7.70 22.79 2.08
C VAL A 368 -9.11 22.66 2.68
N GLU A 369 -9.56 23.68 3.43
CA GLU A 369 -10.89 23.71 4.05
C GLU A 369 -11.99 23.61 3.00
N THR A 370 -11.86 24.33 1.89
CA THR A 370 -12.82 24.32 0.78
C THR A 370 -12.97 22.92 0.20
N VAL A 371 -11.86 22.22 -0.05
CA VAL A 371 -11.89 20.85 -0.57
C VAL A 371 -12.50 19.88 0.44
N TYR A 372 -12.13 19.97 1.71
CA TYR A 372 -12.66 19.09 2.76
C TYR A 372 -14.16 19.28 2.96
N ARG A 373 -14.62 20.54 3.04
CA ARG A 373 -16.03 20.89 3.21
C ARG A 373 -16.84 20.38 2.02
N LYS A 374 -16.38 20.62 0.79
CA LYS A 374 -17.01 20.09 -0.43
C LYS A 374 -17.23 18.58 -0.35
N VAL A 375 -16.18 17.83 -0.02
CA VAL A 375 -16.24 16.36 0.04
C VAL A 375 -17.16 15.86 1.14
N VAL A 376 -17.16 16.49 2.32
CA VAL A 376 -18.06 16.11 3.43
C VAL A 376 -19.52 16.42 3.09
N THR A 377 -19.80 17.57 2.47
CA THR A 377 -21.16 17.96 2.07
C THR A 377 -21.72 17.08 0.96
N GLU A 378 -20.92 16.76 -0.07
CA GLU A 378 -21.33 15.86 -1.15
C GLU A 378 -21.65 14.45 -0.65
N GLU A 379 -20.86 13.93 0.30
CA GLU A 379 -21.11 12.63 0.93
C GLU A 379 -22.38 12.64 1.80
N ALA A 380 -22.62 13.71 2.55
CA ALA A 380 -23.85 13.86 3.33
C ALA A 380 -25.09 13.89 2.42
N ALA A 381 -25.04 14.69 1.35
CA ALA A 381 -26.12 14.77 0.37
C ALA A 381 -26.37 13.42 -0.34
N ALA A 382 -25.33 12.66 -0.66
CA ALA A 382 -25.45 11.33 -1.24
C ALA A 382 -26.11 10.31 -0.29
N LYS A 383 -25.85 10.43 1.02
CA LYS A 383 -26.49 9.59 2.05
C LYS A 383 -27.96 9.95 2.24
N ASP A 384 -28.30 11.24 2.24
CA ASP A 384 -29.67 11.71 2.36
C ASP A 384 -30.51 11.36 1.13
N ALA A 385 -29.94 11.49 -0.07
CA ALA A 385 -30.58 11.03 -1.32
C ALA A 385 -30.74 9.49 -1.38
N GLY A 386 -29.77 8.75 -0.83
CA GLY A 386 -29.81 7.28 -0.75
C GLY A 386 -30.78 6.71 0.29
N SER A 387 -31.26 7.53 1.24
CA SER A 387 -32.26 7.17 2.25
C SER A 387 -33.70 7.14 1.71
N SER A 388 -33.97 7.84 0.60
CA SER A 388 -35.32 7.96 0.00
C SER A 388 -35.53 7.13 -1.28
N ALA A 389 -34.49 6.45 -1.77
CA ALA A 389 -34.57 5.61 -2.97
C ALA A 389 -34.68 4.11 -2.61
N PRO A 390 -35.52 3.31 -3.29
CA PRO A 390 -35.53 1.87 -3.07
C PRO A 390 -34.16 1.32 -3.45
N ALA A 391 -33.62 0.45 -2.58
CA ALA A 391 -32.31 -0.17 -2.75
C ALA A 391 -32.09 -0.63 -4.20
N PRO A 392 -30.94 -0.34 -4.83
CA PRO A 392 -30.70 -0.77 -6.19
C PRO A 392 -30.87 -2.28 -6.24
N ARG A 393 -31.79 -2.77 -7.10
CA ARG A 393 -31.87 -4.20 -7.39
C ARG A 393 -30.46 -4.67 -7.75
N PRO A 394 -29.93 -5.73 -7.10
CA PRO A 394 -28.58 -6.18 -7.39
C PRO A 394 -28.51 -6.49 -8.88
N ARG A 395 -27.65 -5.77 -9.61
CA ARG A 395 -27.24 -6.17 -10.95
C ARG A 395 -26.83 -7.62 -10.83
N THR A 396 -27.46 -8.52 -11.60
CA THR A 396 -27.09 -9.93 -11.66
C THR A 396 -25.58 -9.99 -11.84
N ALA A 397 -24.87 -10.39 -10.79
CA ALA A 397 -23.43 -10.41 -10.80
C ALA A 397 -23.00 -11.29 -11.97
N GLY A 398 -22.28 -10.72 -12.94
CA GLY A 398 -21.60 -11.53 -13.95
C GLY A 398 -20.70 -12.56 -13.26
N PHE A 399 -20.23 -13.56 -13.99
CA PHE A 399 -19.40 -14.65 -13.45
C PHE A 399 -18.25 -14.15 -12.53
N VAL A 400 -17.59 -13.05 -12.92
CA VAL A 400 -16.54 -12.40 -12.13
C VAL A 400 -17.05 -11.84 -10.79
N GLY A 401 -18.23 -11.23 -10.77
CA GLY A 401 -18.85 -10.71 -9.55
C GLY A 401 -19.27 -11.84 -8.60
N ALA A 402 -19.76 -12.97 -9.14
CA ALA A 402 -20.07 -14.15 -8.33
C ALA A 402 -18.82 -14.72 -7.65
N ILE A 403 -17.68 -14.77 -8.36
CA ILE A 403 -16.38 -15.18 -7.80
C ILE A 403 -15.95 -14.22 -6.68
N GLN A 404 -16.05 -12.91 -6.89
CA GLN A 404 -15.67 -11.92 -5.87
C GLN A 404 -16.53 -12.03 -4.61
N ILE A 405 -17.85 -12.16 -4.76
CA ILE A 405 -18.77 -12.34 -3.63
C ILE A 405 -18.42 -13.63 -2.88
N ALA A 406 -18.25 -14.76 -3.60
CA ALA A 406 -17.89 -16.05 -3.00
C ALA A 406 -16.57 -15.97 -2.21
N ALA A 407 -15.54 -15.32 -2.76
CA ALA A 407 -14.26 -15.14 -2.08
C ALA A 407 -14.37 -14.25 -0.83
N THR A 408 -15.15 -13.17 -0.89
CA THR A 408 -15.36 -12.30 0.29
C THR A 408 -16.13 -12.99 1.41
N LEU A 409 -17.16 -13.77 1.06
CA LEU A 409 -17.90 -14.58 2.03
C LEU A 409 -17.01 -15.67 2.65
N ALA A 410 -16.19 -16.35 1.83
CA ALA A 410 -15.26 -17.36 2.31
C ALA A 410 -14.24 -16.80 3.30
N TRP A 411 -13.69 -15.62 3.02
CA TRP A 411 -12.78 -14.93 3.93
C TRP A 411 -13.45 -14.55 5.26
N SER A 412 -14.69 -14.05 5.18
CA SER A 412 -15.49 -13.71 6.36
C SER A 412 -15.73 -14.95 7.25
N ASP A 413 -16.11 -16.09 6.66
CA ASP A 413 -16.31 -17.35 7.39
C ASP A 413 -15.04 -17.80 8.13
N VAL A 414 -13.90 -17.82 7.43
CA VAL A 414 -12.61 -18.20 8.06
C VAL A 414 -12.34 -17.29 9.23
N ARG A 415 -12.50 -15.97 9.05
CA ARG A 415 -12.29 -15.01 10.13
C ARG A 415 -13.18 -15.33 11.33
N HIS A 416 -14.48 -15.46 11.13
CA HIS A 416 -15.43 -15.76 12.21
C HIS A 416 -15.11 -17.08 12.94
N ARG A 417 -14.64 -18.10 12.22
CA ARG A 417 -14.29 -19.41 12.80
C ARG A 417 -13.15 -19.35 13.82
N TYR A 418 -12.23 -18.39 13.69
CA TYR A 418 -11.04 -18.29 14.55
C TYR A 418 -10.96 -17.03 15.41
N VAL A 419 -12.01 -16.19 15.46
CA VAL A 419 -12.05 -14.93 16.26
C VAL A 419 -11.75 -15.12 17.76
N ARG A 420 -11.82 -16.35 18.29
CA ARG A 420 -11.51 -16.68 19.69
C ARG A 420 -10.50 -17.81 19.87
N SER A 421 -9.79 -18.20 18.80
CA SER A 421 -8.80 -19.27 18.88
C SER A 421 -7.41 -18.69 19.19
N LEU A 422 -6.75 -19.21 20.23
CA LEU A 422 -5.42 -18.78 20.66
C LEU A 422 -4.34 -19.09 19.60
N LEU A 423 -4.44 -20.26 18.96
CA LEU A 423 -3.55 -20.71 17.89
C LEU A 423 -4.09 -20.42 16.48
N GLY A 424 -5.38 -20.04 16.37
CA GLY A 424 -6.01 -19.77 15.09
C GLY A 424 -5.99 -20.99 14.14
N PRO A 425 -5.74 -20.79 12.83
CA PRO A 425 -5.67 -21.88 11.85
C PRO A 425 -4.41 -22.76 12.00
N PHE A 426 -3.37 -22.32 12.72
CA PHE A 426 -2.10 -23.05 12.87
C PHE A 426 -2.24 -24.40 13.57
N TRP A 427 -3.30 -24.59 14.36
CA TRP A 427 -3.60 -25.89 14.95
C TRP A 427 -3.78 -26.99 13.89
N MET A 428 -4.36 -26.65 12.74
CA MET A 428 -4.54 -27.61 11.63
C MET A 428 -3.20 -28.03 11.03
N SER A 429 -2.24 -27.11 10.92
CA SER A 429 -0.89 -27.40 10.46
C SER A 429 -0.12 -28.29 11.44
N ILE A 430 -0.29 -28.07 12.75
CA ILE A 430 0.26 -28.96 13.78
C ILE A 430 -0.32 -30.37 13.64
N GLN A 431 -1.64 -30.49 13.48
CA GLN A 431 -2.30 -31.78 13.25
C GLN A 431 -1.76 -32.47 11.98
N MET A 432 -1.57 -31.74 10.89
CA MET A 432 -0.97 -32.27 9.65
C MET A 432 0.47 -32.76 9.90
N ALA A 433 1.29 -32.00 10.61
CA ALA A 433 2.66 -32.38 10.93
C ALA A 433 2.73 -33.67 11.77
N ILE A 434 1.86 -33.79 12.79
CA ILE A 434 1.75 -35.00 13.61
C ILE A 434 1.32 -36.19 12.75
N MET A 435 0.28 -36.02 11.91
CA MET A 435 -0.22 -37.07 11.03
C MET A 435 0.86 -37.57 10.06
N VAL A 436 1.60 -36.66 9.44
CA VAL A 436 2.71 -37.00 8.53
C VAL A 436 3.84 -37.73 9.28
N ALA A 437 4.18 -37.30 10.49
CA ALA A 437 5.22 -37.95 11.30
C ALA A 437 4.83 -39.38 11.70
N VAL A 438 3.60 -39.58 12.18
CA VAL A 438 3.10 -40.91 12.58
C VAL A 438 3.00 -41.84 11.36
N LEU A 439 2.32 -41.40 10.30
CA LEU A 439 2.09 -42.25 9.13
C LEU A 439 3.40 -42.52 8.36
N GLY A 440 4.27 -41.51 8.26
CA GLY A 440 5.60 -41.65 7.67
C GLY A 440 6.47 -42.65 8.44
N SER A 441 6.38 -42.68 9.77
CA SER A 441 7.04 -43.70 10.59
C SER A 441 6.52 -45.11 10.30
N VAL A 442 5.20 -45.30 10.26
CA VAL A 442 4.58 -46.62 9.97
C VAL A 442 5.00 -47.13 8.58
N ILE A 443 4.89 -46.27 7.55
CA ILE A 443 5.28 -46.63 6.17
C ILE A 443 6.79 -46.92 6.08
N GLY A 444 7.60 -46.14 6.79
CA GLY A 444 9.05 -46.35 6.88
C GLY A 444 9.41 -47.75 7.37
N HIS A 445 8.79 -48.20 8.46
CA HIS A 445 8.99 -49.55 9.00
C HIS A 445 8.52 -50.64 8.04
N LEU A 446 7.40 -50.44 7.33
CA LEU A 446 6.84 -51.43 6.41
C LEU A 446 7.61 -51.57 5.09
N SER A 447 8.31 -50.53 4.64
CA SER A 447 8.92 -50.48 3.29
C SER A 447 10.44 -50.62 3.28
N ASN A 448 11.09 -50.86 4.42
CA ASN A 448 12.53 -51.09 4.57
C ASN A 448 13.44 -50.02 3.91
N ALA A 449 12.92 -48.80 3.76
CA ALA A 449 13.57 -47.68 3.09
C ALA A 449 13.49 -46.41 3.95
N SER A 450 14.39 -45.44 3.73
CA SER A 450 14.49 -44.25 4.57
C SER A 450 13.15 -43.51 4.65
N ALA A 451 12.56 -43.50 5.85
CA ALA A 451 11.25 -42.90 6.12
C ALA A 451 11.26 -41.39 5.83
N VAL A 452 12.40 -40.75 6.13
CA VAL A 452 12.59 -39.30 6.10
C VAL A 452 12.50 -38.72 4.67
N ALA A 453 13.10 -39.38 3.68
CA ALA A 453 13.16 -38.88 2.31
C ALA A 453 11.78 -38.79 1.62
N ARG A 454 10.78 -39.52 2.12
CA ARG A 454 9.44 -39.63 1.52
C ARG A 454 8.37 -38.79 2.22
N LEU A 455 8.72 -38.14 3.34
CA LEU A 455 7.82 -37.26 4.09
C LEU A 455 7.28 -36.07 3.27
N PRO A 456 8.07 -35.37 2.43
CA PRO A 456 7.55 -34.24 1.65
C PRO A 456 6.40 -34.66 0.73
N MET A 457 6.57 -35.81 0.06
CA MET A 457 5.57 -36.33 -0.88
C MET A 457 4.29 -36.81 -0.15
N LEU A 458 4.46 -37.47 1.00
CA LEU A 458 3.34 -37.90 1.83
C LEU A 458 2.55 -36.69 2.34
N ALA A 459 3.24 -35.66 2.85
CA ALA A 459 2.62 -34.43 3.32
C ALA A 459 1.87 -33.69 2.20
N ALA A 460 2.44 -33.62 1.00
CA ALA A 460 1.78 -33.02 -0.15
C ALA A 460 0.51 -33.80 -0.55
N SER A 461 0.60 -35.14 -0.57
CA SER A 461 -0.53 -36.01 -0.93
C SER A 461 -1.66 -35.95 0.09
N LEU A 462 -1.34 -35.92 1.38
CA LEU A 462 -2.35 -35.75 2.45
C LEU A 462 -2.97 -34.35 2.43
N THR A 463 -2.20 -33.32 2.12
CA THR A 463 -2.73 -31.95 1.95
C THR A 463 -3.69 -31.87 0.76
N ALA A 464 -3.33 -32.45 -0.39
CA ALA A 464 -4.20 -32.51 -1.57
C ALA A 464 -5.47 -33.35 -1.31
N TRP A 465 -5.33 -34.50 -0.63
CA TRP A 465 -6.47 -35.32 -0.26
C TRP A 465 -7.42 -34.61 0.71
N THR A 466 -6.90 -34.00 1.77
CA THR A 466 -7.72 -33.27 2.75
C THR A 466 -8.46 -32.10 2.10
N PHE A 467 -7.82 -31.40 1.16
CA PHE A 467 -8.49 -30.38 0.35
C PHE A 467 -9.65 -30.97 -0.47
N LEU A 468 -9.40 -32.00 -1.28
CA LEU A 468 -10.42 -32.64 -2.12
C LEU A 468 -11.59 -33.15 -1.27
N ASN A 469 -11.28 -33.89 -0.21
CA ASN A 469 -12.28 -34.44 0.71
C ASN A 469 -13.12 -33.34 1.35
N SER A 470 -12.49 -32.27 1.85
CA SER A 470 -13.21 -31.16 2.51
C SER A 470 -14.05 -30.35 1.54
N VAL A 471 -13.57 -30.10 0.31
CA VAL A 471 -14.35 -29.41 -0.72
C VAL A 471 -15.59 -30.22 -1.10
N VAL A 472 -15.44 -31.51 -1.35
CA VAL A 472 -16.54 -32.39 -1.75
C VAL A 472 -17.58 -32.49 -0.63
N LEU A 473 -17.15 -32.74 0.61
CA LEU A 473 -18.07 -32.88 1.75
C LEU A 473 -18.78 -31.56 2.08
N ASP A 474 -18.06 -30.43 2.13
CA ASP A 474 -18.68 -29.12 2.36
C ASP A 474 -19.72 -28.78 1.28
N ALA A 475 -19.43 -29.10 0.02
CA ALA A 475 -20.34 -28.84 -1.09
C ALA A 475 -21.69 -29.56 -0.92
N THR A 476 -21.72 -30.75 -0.29
CA THR A 476 -22.97 -31.49 -0.06
C THR A 476 -23.94 -30.79 0.89
N THR A 477 -23.45 -29.89 1.74
CA THR A 477 -24.26 -29.19 2.77
C THR A 477 -24.32 -27.67 2.55
N ALA A 478 -23.50 -27.13 1.63
CA ALA A 478 -23.33 -25.69 1.39
C ALA A 478 -24.64 -24.93 1.16
N LEU A 479 -25.50 -25.49 0.29
CA LEU A 479 -26.76 -24.84 -0.08
C LEU A 479 -27.80 -24.92 1.03
N GLN A 480 -27.88 -26.04 1.75
CA GLN A 480 -28.77 -26.22 2.89
C GLN A 480 -28.38 -25.28 4.05
N GLY A 481 -27.08 -25.17 4.34
CA GLY A 481 -26.58 -24.26 5.38
C GLY A 481 -26.79 -22.78 5.08
N SER A 482 -27.02 -22.43 3.81
CA SER A 482 -27.21 -21.04 3.34
C SER A 482 -28.65 -20.77 2.87
N ALA A 483 -29.60 -21.61 3.27
CA ALA A 483 -31.00 -21.57 2.82
C ALA A 483 -31.66 -20.19 2.97
N SER A 484 -31.46 -19.54 4.12
CA SER A 484 -32.01 -18.19 4.39
C SER A 484 -31.46 -17.15 3.42
N LEU A 485 -30.16 -17.16 3.13
CA LEU A 485 -29.55 -16.22 2.19
C LEU A 485 -29.99 -16.45 0.74
N ILE A 486 -30.28 -17.70 0.38
CA ILE A 486 -30.79 -18.07 -0.95
C ILE A 486 -32.25 -17.63 -1.11
N LYS A 487 -33.10 -17.85 -0.09
CA LYS A 487 -34.53 -17.51 -0.10
C LYS A 487 -34.79 -16.02 0.08
N ASP A 488 -34.10 -15.37 1.03
CA ASP A 488 -34.41 -13.99 1.44
C ASP A 488 -33.69 -12.93 0.59
N ARG A 489 -32.49 -13.24 0.08
CA ARG A 489 -31.66 -12.27 -0.68
C ARG A 489 -31.47 -12.63 -2.16
N ALA A 490 -32.10 -13.71 -2.63
CA ALA A 490 -32.06 -14.17 -4.02
C ALA A 490 -30.64 -14.30 -4.61
N LEU A 491 -29.66 -14.69 -3.79
CA LEU A 491 -28.29 -14.91 -4.25
C LEU A 491 -28.19 -16.19 -5.09
N PRO A 492 -27.47 -16.20 -6.23
CA PRO A 492 -27.25 -17.40 -7.03
C PRO A 492 -26.64 -18.54 -6.20
N PRO A 493 -27.23 -19.75 -6.19
CA PRO A 493 -26.74 -20.89 -5.40
C PRO A 493 -25.26 -21.25 -5.65
N VAL A 494 -24.78 -21.04 -6.88
CA VAL A 494 -23.38 -21.30 -7.25
C VAL A 494 -22.37 -20.51 -6.42
N ILE A 495 -22.74 -19.34 -5.90
CA ILE A 495 -21.88 -18.51 -5.05
C ILE A 495 -21.48 -19.29 -3.79
N PHE A 496 -22.42 -20.01 -3.18
CA PHE A 496 -22.16 -20.77 -1.95
C PHE A 496 -21.32 -22.02 -2.19
N LEU A 497 -21.47 -22.66 -3.36
CA LEU A 497 -20.59 -23.76 -3.76
C LEU A 497 -19.15 -23.26 -4.01
N LEU A 498 -19.01 -22.13 -4.72
CA LEU A 498 -17.70 -21.48 -4.92
C LEU A 498 -17.09 -21.01 -3.59
N GLN A 499 -17.89 -20.45 -2.70
CA GLN A 499 -17.46 -20.02 -1.36
C GLN A 499 -16.85 -21.18 -0.58
N CYS A 500 -17.45 -22.37 -0.63
CA CYS A 500 -16.89 -23.57 -0.02
C CYS A 500 -15.51 -23.90 -0.59
N THR A 501 -15.38 -23.91 -1.93
CA THR A 501 -14.09 -24.18 -2.57
C THR A 501 -13.02 -23.14 -2.17
N PHE A 502 -13.36 -21.84 -2.17
CA PHE A 502 -12.43 -20.79 -1.73
C PHE A 502 -12.02 -20.93 -0.27
N ARG A 503 -12.98 -21.20 0.62
CA ARG A 503 -12.72 -21.40 2.05
C ARG A 503 -11.77 -22.58 2.27
N GLN A 504 -11.99 -23.69 1.59
CA GLN A 504 -11.13 -24.87 1.69
C GLN A 504 -9.76 -24.66 1.03
N ALA A 505 -9.68 -23.85 -0.03
CA ALA A 505 -8.41 -23.47 -0.64
C ALA A 505 -7.54 -22.64 0.32
N LEU A 506 -8.15 -21.74 1.11
CA LEU A 506 -7.45 -21.00 2.15
C LEU A 506 -6.89 -21.93 3.25
N PHE A 507 -7.67 -22.94 3.67
CA PHE A 507 -7.19 -23.95 4.62
C PHE A 507 -6.07 -24.81 4.04
N ALA A 508 -6.20 -25.25 2.80
CA ALA A 508 -5.18 -26.02 2.11
C ALA A 508 -3.87 -25.23 1.95
N ALA A 509 -3.95 -23.94 1.58
CA ALA A 509 -2.79 -23.07 1.46
C ALA A 509 -2.05 -22.89 2.80
N HIS A 510 -2.79 -22.82 3.90
CA HIS A 510 -2.19 -22.78 5.24
C HIS A 510 -1.52 -24.11 5.61
N ASN A 511 -2.20 -25.24 5.36
CA ASN A 511 -1.66 -26.57 5.64
C ASN A 511 -0.47 -26.93 4.73
N ALA A 512 -0.37 -26.34 3.53
CA ALA A 512 0.73 -26.53 2.59
C ALA A 512 2.08 -26.03 3.12
N ILE A 513 2.10 -25.28 4.23
CA ILE A 513 3.33 -24.91 4.93
C ILE A 513 4.12 -26.16 5.35
N VAL A 514 3.44 -27.23 5.80
CA VAL A 514 4.10 -28.47 6.25
C VAL A 514 4.86 -29.16 5.10
N PRO A 515 4.23 -29.53 3.97
CA PRO A 515 4.96 -30.11 2.84
C PRO A 515 6.02 -29.17 2.26
N LEU A 516 5.78 -27.85 2.24
CA LEU A 516 6.76 -26.89 1.75
C LEU A 516 8.02 -26.85 2.61
N LEU A 517 7.88 -26.82 3.95
CA LEU A 517 9.01 -26.86 4.87
C LEU A 517 9.77 -28.18 4.76
N LEU A 518 9.07 -29.31 4.69
CA LEU A 518 9.69 -30.61 4.48
C LEU A 518 10.46 -30.67 3.16
N TRP A 519 9.91 -30.11 2.08
CA TRP A 519 10.57 -30.04 0.78
C TRP A 519 11.83 -29.14 0.81
N LEU A 520 11.76 -27.97 1.46
CA LEU A 520 12.90 -27.06 1.61
C LEU A 520 14.04 -27.66 2.44
N VAL A 521 13.71 -28.41 3.50
CA VAL A 521 14.71 -28.98 4.42
C VAL A 521 15.30 -30.26 3.86
N LEU A 522 14.49 -31.12 3.23
CA LEU A 522 14.89 -32.49 2.87
C LEU A 522 15.22 -32.66 1.38
N THR A 523 14.68 -31.82 0.49
CA THR A 523 14.84 -31.94 -0.96
C THR A 523 15.07 -30.59 -1.68
N PRO A 524 15.99 -29.71 -1.25
CA PRO A 524 16.14 -28.36 -1.79
C PRO A 524 16.68 -28.26 -3.23
N ARG A 525 16.95 -29.37 -3.92
CA ARG A 525 17.69 -29.39 -5.21
C ARG A 525 16.85 -29.60 -6.47
N ASP A 526 15.55 -29.88 -6.37
CA ASP A 526 14.69 -30.14 -7.54
C ASP A 526 13.60 -29.07 -7.75
N VAL A 527 14.06 -27.88 -8.14
CA VAL A 527 13.15 -26.76 -8.49
C VAL A 527 12.42 -27.03 -9.81
N GLY A 528 13.04 -27.80 -10.71
CA GLY A 528 12.46 -28.15 -12.01
C GLY A 528 11.19 -28.99 -11.89
N GLY A 529 11.23 -30.06 -11.08
CA GLY A 529 10.06 -30.90 -10.79
C GLY A 529 8.92 -30.12 -10.12
N ALA A 530 9.25 -29.18 -9.23
CA ALA A 530 8.26 -28.33 -8.56
C ALA A 530 7.51 -27.40 -9.54
N ILE A 531 8.22 -26.80 -10.51
CA ILE A 531 7.61 -25.97 -11.55
C ILE A 531 6.75 -26.84 -12.48
N ALA A 532 7.25 -28.02 -12.87
CA ALA A 532 6.53 -28.95 -13.73
C ALA A 532 5.24 -29.52 -13.09
N ALA A 533 5.14 -29.53 -11.75
CA ALA A 533 3.96 -29.97 -11.03
C ALA A 533 2.81 -28.94 -11.02
N LEU A 534 3.09 -27.64 -11.23
CA LEU A 534 2.10 -26.57 -11.11
C LEU A 534 0.90 -26.73 -12.06
N PRO A 535 1.07 -27.04 -13.37
CA PRO A 535 -0.08 -27.26 -14.26
C PRO A 535 -0.95 -28.42 -13.81
N GLY A 536 -0.34 -29.51 -13.30
CA GLY A 536 -1.06 -30.65 -12.75
C GLY A 536 -1.85 -30.29 -11.50
N LEU A 537 -1.28 -29.46 -10.62
CA LEU A 537 -1.96 -28.99 -9.41
C LEU A 537 -3.15 -28.06 -9.75
N VAL A 538 -3.01 -27.20 -10.77
CA VAL A 538 -4.12 -26.39 -11.28
C VAL A 538 -5.24 -27.29 -11.79
N LEU A 539 -4.91 -28.30 -12.59
CA LEU A 539 -5.89 -29.25 -13.12
C LEU A 539 -6.58 -30.04 -11.99
N PHE A 540 -5.84 -30.44 -10.96
CA PHE A 540 -6.37 -31.06 -9.75
C PHE A 540 -7.43 -30.18 -9.05
N VAL A 541 -7.14 -28.89 -8.87
CA VAL A 541 -8.07 -27.93 -8.25
C VAL A 541 -9.32 -27.73 -9.13
N VAL A 542 -9.16 -27.60 -10.45
CA VAL A 542 -10.28 -27.42 -11.38
C VAL A 542 -11.19 -28.65 -11.42
N CYS A 543 -10.63 -29.86 -11.44
CA CYS A 543 -11.41 -31.10 -11.36
C CYS A 543 -12.16 -31.20 -10.02
N THR A 544 -11.52 -30.83 -8.91
CA THR A 544 -12.14 -30.80 -7.58
C THR A 544 -13.31 -29.82 -7.53
N LEU A 545 -13.15 -28.63 -8.14
CA LEU A 545 -14.23 -27.65 -8.28
C LEU A 545 -15.39 -28.22 -9.12
N GLY A 546 -15.11 -28.81 -10.27
CA GLY A 546 -16.14 -29.44 -11.12
C GLY A 546 -16.92 -30.52 -10.37
N LEU A 547 -16.22 -31.38 -9.63
CA LEU A 547 -16.81 -32.43 -8.79
C LEU A 547 -17.71 -31.83 -7.70
N SER A 548 -17.26 -30.75 -7.03
CA SER A 548 -18.03 -30.07 -5.99
C SER A 548 -19.33 -29.46 -6.51
N LEU A 549 -19.33 -28.91 -7.73
CA LEU A 549 -20.52 -28.34 -8.37
C LEU A 549 -21.56 -29.42 -8.69
N VAL A 550 -21.11 -30.56 -9.21
CA VAL A 550 -21.98 -31.69 -9.56
C VAL A 550 -22.56 -32.33 -8.30
N LEU A 551 -21.70 -32.71 -7.35
CA LEU A 551 -22.12 -33.42 -6.14
C LEU A 551 -22.91 -32.53 -5.19
N GLY A 552 -22.54 -31.25 -5.04
CA GLY A 552 -23.30 -30.30 -4.22
C GLY A 552 -24.72 -30.09 -4.74
N ALA A 553 -24.90 -30.00 -6.06
CA ALA A 553 -26.22 -29.92 -6.67
C ALA A 553 -27.05 -31.21 -6.45
N LEU A 554 -26.44 -32.38 -6.63
CA LEU A 554 -27.10 -33.68 -6.42
C LEU A 554 -27.51 -33.89 -4.96
N ALA A 555 -26.63 -33.58 -4.01
CA ALA A 555 -26.89 -33.70 -2.58
C ALA A 555 -27.98 -32.74 -2.09
N THR A 556 -28.12 -31.59 -2.77
CA THR A 556 -29.22 -30.65 -2.49
C THR A 556 -30.57 -31.22 -2.90
N ARG A 557 -30.61 -32.04 -3.96
CA ARG A 557 -31.84 -32.68 -4.44
C ARG A 557 -32.16 -33.99 -3.72
N TYR A 558 -31.14 -34.78 -3.39
CA TYR A 558 -31.27 -36.12 -2.84
C TYR A 558 -30.47 -36.27 -1.55
N ARG A 559 -31.18 -36.53 -0.45
CA ARG A 559 -30.57 -36.60 0.90
C ARG A 559 -29.59 -37.76 1.06
N ASP A 560 -29.83 -38.87 0.39
CA ASP A 560 -29.00 -40.09 0.49
C ASP A 560 -27.65 -39.97 -0.21
N ILE A 561 -27.46 -38.94 -1.04
CA ILE A 561 -26.20 -38.72 -1.77
C ILE A 561 -25.05 -38.40 -0.80
N LYS A 562 -25.30 -37.69 0.30
CA LYS A 562 -24.23 -37.31 1.25
C LYS A 562 -23.59 -38.55 1.92
N PRO A 563 -24.34 -39.47 2.56
CA PRO A 563 -23.76 -40.70 3.11
C PRO A 563 -23.06 -41.58 2.07
N ILE A 564 -23.58 -41.63 0.83
CA ILE A 564 -22.94 -42.36 -0.27
C ILE A 564 -21.58 -41.75 -0.60
N ILE A 565 -21.48 -40.42 -0.68
CA ILE A 565 -20.22 -39.70 -0.92
C ILE A 565 -19.24 -39.95 0.22
N GLU A 566 -19.66 -39.84 1.48
CA GLU A 566 -18.81 -40.09 2.65
C GLU A 566 -18.19 -41.50 2.64
N SER A 567 -19.00 -42.50 2.33
CA SER A 567 -18.55 -43.89 2.22
C SER A 567 -17.62 -44.07 1.02
N SER A 568 -17.95 -43.47 -0.12
CA SER A 568 -17.16 -43.55 -1.34
C SER A 568 -15.79 -42.90 -1.18
N LEU A 569 -15.70 -41.73 -0.54
CA LEU A 569 -14.42 -41.06 -0.27
C LEU A 569 -13.54 -41.89 0.67
N THR A 570 -14.13 -42.56 1.66
CA THR A 570 -13.38 -43.47 2.55
C THR A 570 -12.76 -44.64 1.78
N LEU A 571 -13.54 -45.30 0.92
CA LEU A 571 -13.04 -46.38 0.06
C LEU A 571 -12.00 -45.88 -0.94
N ALA A 572 -12.25 -44.70 -1.51
CA ALA A 572 -11.37 -44.08 -2.48
C ALA A 572 -10.01 -43.71 -1.86
N PHE A 573 -9.97 -43.28 -0.59
CA PHE A 573 -8.71 -43.04 0.12
C PHE A 573 -7.84 -44.30 0.19
N LEU A 574 -8.46 -45.43 0.54
CA LEU A 574 -7.76 -46.71 0.71
C LEU A 574 -7.30 -47.30 -0.64
N ALA A 575 -8.14 -47.17 -1.67
CA ALA A 575 -7.86 -47.70 -3.01
C ALA A 575 -6.94 -46.83 -3.87
N SER A 576 -6.59 -45.63 -3.41
CA SER A 576 -5.82 -44.64 -4.20
C SER A 576 -4.39 -44.50 -3.71
N PRO A 577 -3.45 -44.11 -4.60
CA PRO A 577 -2.04 -43.96 -4.28
C PRO A 577 -1.74 -42.65 -3.52
N ILE A 578 -2.47 -42.39 -2.43
CA ILE A 578 -2.35 -41.15 -1.64
C ILE A 578 -1.26 -41.33 -0.58
N ILE A 579 -1.36 -42.39 0.21
CA ILE A 579 -0.40 -42.72 1.27
C ILE A 579 0.75 -43.60 0.78
N TRP A 580 0.56 -44.26 -0.36
CA TRP A 580 1.49 -45.24 -0.92
C TRP A 580 2.57 -44.57 -1.79
N THR A 581 3.76 -45.16 -1.85
CA THR A 581 4.85 -44.71 -2.73
C THR A 581 4.76 -45.39 -4.10
N SER A 582 5.32 -44.77 -5.15
CA SER A 582 5.27 -45.31 -6.52
C SER A 582 5.87 -46.71 -6.65
N GLU A 583 6.78 -47.08 -5.76
CA GLU A 583 7.44 -48.40 -5.69
C GLU A 583 6.58 -49.48 -5.01
N MET A 584 5.67 -49.08 -4.11
CA MET A 584 4.77 -49.99 -3.38
C MET A 584 3.51 -50.34 -4.19
N ILE A 585 3.34 -49.73 -5.36
CA ILE A 585 2.13 -49.83 -6.17
C ILE A 585 2.44 -50.55 -7.47
N ASP A 586 1.78 -51.69 -7.69
CA ASP A 586 1.69 -52.26 -9.03
C ASP A 586 0.75 -51.41 -9.90
N ARG A 587 1.34 -50.48 -10.65
CA ARG A 587 0.64 -49.64 -11.64
C ARG A 587 0.02 -50.46 -12.79
N GLY A 588 0.39 -51.73 -12.93
CA GLY A 588 -0.20 -52.68 -13.89
C GLY A 588 -1.55 -53.23 -13.46
N SER A 589 -1.91 -53.13 -12.17
CA SER A 589 -3.19 -53.63 -11.66
C SER A 589 -4.38 -52.90 -12.31
N THR A 590 -5.39 -53.68 -12.71
CA THR A 590 -6.60 -53.14 -13.38
C THR A 590 -7.35 -52.14 -12.50
N VAL A 591 -7.34 -52.35 -11.18
CA VAL A 591 -7.94 -51.43 -10.20
C VAL A 591 -7.27 -50.05 -10.25
N MET A 592 -5.95 -49.99 -10.33
CA MET A 592 -5.20 -48.73 -10.32
C MET A 592 -5.37 -47.96 -11.65
N ARG A 593 -5.46 -48.67 -12.79
CA ARG A 593 -5.69 -48.09 -14.13
C ARG A 593 -7.09 -47.56 -14.35
N LEU A 594 -8.10 -48.11 -13.67
CA LEU A 594 -9.48 -47.64 -13.76
C LEU A 594 -9.83 -46.58 -12.73
N ASN A 595 -9.01 -46.41 -11.68
CA ASN A 595 -9.26 -45.45 -10.62
C ASN A 595 -8.88 -44.01 -11.07
N PRO A 596 -9.85 -43.07 -11.17
CA PRO A 596 -9.58 -41.70 -11.59
C PRO A 596 -8.65 -40.94 -10.66
N LEU A 597 -8.67 -41.26 -9.35
CA LEU A 597 -7.81 -40.60 -8.37
C LEU A 597 -6.34 -40.96 -8.55
N THR A 598 -6.03 -42.15 -9.08
CA THR A 598 -4.67 -42.52 -9.47
C THR A 598 -4.11 -41.52 -10.46
N HIS A 599 -4.84 -41.26 -11.54
CA HIS A 599 -4.42 -40.34 -12.59
C HIS A 599 -4.43 -38.89 -12.11
N LEU A 600 -5.42 -38.52 -11.29
CA LEU A 600 -5.56 -37.17 -10.74
C LEU A 600 -4.43 -36.80 -9.76
N PHE A 601 -3.90 -37.76 -8.99
CA PHE A 601 -2.70 -37.54 -8.17
C PHE A 601 -1.42 -37.62 -9.01
N ALA A 602 -1.33 -38.53 -9.98
CA ALA A 602 -0.12 -38.72 -10.80
C ALA A 602 0.31 -37.44 -11.56
N ILE A 603 -0.64 -36.65 -12.07
CA ILE A 603 -0.34 -35.46 -12.90
C ILE A 603 0.48 -34.37 -12.21
N TRP A 604 0.47 -34.29 -10.88
CA TRP A 604 1.28 -33.32 -10.12
C TRP A 604 2.31 -34.02 -9.24
N ARG A 605 2.09 -35.29 -8.90
CA ARG A 605 2.98 -36.08 -8.05
C ARG A 605 4.18 -36.65 -8.81
N ASP A 606 3.97 -37.16 -10.02
CA ASP A 606 5.04 -37.77 -10.82
C ASP A 606 6.13 -36.73 -11.23
N PRO A 607 5.81 -35.47 -11.60
CA PRO A 607 6.81 -34.43 -11.80
C PRO A 607 7.70 -34.17 -10.59
N LEU A 608 7.13 -34.22 -9.38
CA LEU A 608 7.86 -34.04 -8.12
C LEU A 608 8.75 -35.24 -7.75
N ALA A 609 8.49 -36.42 -8.33
CA ALA A 609 9.21 -37.64 -8.02
C ALA A 609 10.24 -38.02 -9.09
N THR A 610 9.88 -37.87 -10.37
CA THR A 610 10.65 -38.37 -11.52
C THR A 610 10.86 -37.32 -12.61
N GLY A 611 10.33 -36.11 -12.45
CA GLY A 611 10.40 -35.03 -13.44
C GLY A 611 9.51 -35.22 -14.67
N HIS A 612 8.75 -36.31 -14.78
CA HIS A 612 7.96 -36.64 -15.97
C HIS A 612 6.53 -37.05 -15.60
N VAL A 613 5.55 -36.72 -16.45
CA VAL A 613 4.15 -37.18 -16.32
C VAL A 613 3.83 -38.19 -17.41
N ALA A 614 3.18 -39.29 -17.05
CA ALA A 614 2.64 -40.21 -18.04
C ALA A 614 1.53 -39.55 -18.87
N THR A 615 1.69 -39.52 -20.19
CA THR A 615 0.71 -38.94 -21.14
C THR A 615 -0.68 -39.55 -20.98
N ALA A 616 -0.76 -40.86 -20.69
CA ALA A 616 -2.03 -41.54 -20.43
C ALA A 616 -2.82 -40.93 -19.25
N SER A 617 -2.13 -40.56 -18.16
CA SER A 617 -2.78 -39.90 -17.02
C SER A 617 -3.29 -38.51 -17.36
N VAL A 618 -2.55 -37.75 -18.17
CA VAL A 618 -2.98 -36.42 -18.63
C VAL A 618 -4.26 -36.54 -19.47
N ILE A 619 -4.28 -37.45 -20.45
CA ILE A 619 -5.44 -37.70 -21.31
C ILE A 619 -6.65 -38.13 -20.47
N TYR A 620 -6.45 -39.04 -19.52
CA TYR A 620 -7.51 -39.52 -18.64
C TYR A 620 -8.12 -38.38 -17.83
N VAL A 621 -7.29 -37.54 -17.19
CA VAL A 621 -7.79 -36.41 -16.38
C VAL A 621 -8.50 -35.37 -17.25
N LEU A 622 -8.00 -35.08 -18.45
CA LEU A 622 -8.68 -34.15 -19.37
C LEU A 622 -10.04 -34.70 -19.83
N ALA A 623 -10.15 -36.00 -20.08
CA ALA A 623 -11.42 -36.64 -20.40
C ALA A 623 -12.41 -36.58 -19.21
N CYS A 624 -11.94 -36.87 -17.99
CA CYS A 624 -12.74 -36.70 -16.77
C CYS A 624 -13.17 -35.25 -16.57
N LEU A 625 -12.28 -34.28 -16.81
CA LEU A 625 -12.61 -32.86 -16.70
C LEU A 625 -13.68 -32.45 -17.71
N ALA A 626 -13.58 -32.90 -18.96
CA ALA A 626 -14.60 -32.63 -19.97
C ALA A 626 -15.97 -33.21 -19.55
N ALA A 627 -16.00 -34.45 -19.03
CA ALA A 627 -17.22 -35.06 -18.51
C ALA A 627 -17.78 -34.29 -17.31
N LEU A 628 -16.93 -33.87 -16.37
CA LEU A 628 -17.32 -33.04 -15.22
C LEU A 628 -17.83 -31.67 -15.64
N ALA A 629 -17.24 -31.05 -16.66
CA ALA A 629 -17.68 -29.76 -17.18
C ALA A 629 -19.09 -29.86 -17.79
N VAL A 630 -19.34 -30.88 -18.60
CA VAL A 630 -20.69 -31.16 -19.15
C VAL A 630 -21.68 -31.41 -18.03
N ALA A 631 -21.34 -32.28 -17.06
CA ALA A 631 -22.19 -32.57 -15.91
C ALA A 631 -22.47 -31.30 -15.08
N ALA A 632 -21.46 -30.47 -14.84
CA ALA A 632 -21.59 -29.22 -14.10
C ALA A 632 -22.49 -28.22 -14.83
N ILE A 633 -22.40 -28.10 -16.16
CA ILE A 633 -23.30 -27.26 -16.95
C ILE A 633 -24.75 -27.75 -16.80
N VAL A 634 -24.98 -29.06 -16.93
CA VAL A 634 -26.31 -29.65 -16.76
C VAL A 634 -26.85 -29.38 -15.34
N THR A 635 -26.07 -29.66 -14.29
CA THR A 635 -26.51 -29.41 -12.91
C THR A 635 -26.75 -27.93 -12.62
N MET A 636 -25.94 -27.03 -13.20
CA MET A 636 -26.10 -25.58 -13.10
C MET A 636 -27.42 -25.08 -13.70
N THR A 637 -27.92 -25.68 -14.78
CA THR A 637 -29.25 -25.33 -15.31
C THR A 637 -30.37 -25.70 -14.34
N HIS A 638 -30.23 -26.81 -13.61
CA HIS A 638 -31.21 -27.28 -12.64
C HIS A 638 -31.09 -26.59 -11.27
N LEU A 639 -29.90 -26.09 -10.90
CA LEU A 639 -29.64 -25.32 -9.67
C LEU A 639 -30.49 -24.04 -9.56
N ARG A 640 -31.07 -23.54 -10.66
CA ARG A 640 -32.09 -22.47 -10.61
C ARG A 640 -33.32 -22.85 -9.77
N LYS A 641 -33.61 -24.15 -9.63
CA LYS A 641 -34.67 -24.70 -8.80
C LYS A 641 -34.22 -25.01 -7.37
N ALA A 642 -32.97 -24.72 -7.00
CA ALA A 642 -32.44 -25.07 -5.68
C ALA A 642 -33.24 -24.45 -4.53
N ALA A 643 -33.80 -23.24 -4.71
CA ALA A 643 -34.67 -22.62 -3.70
C ALA A 643 -35.97 -23.39 -3.40
N PHE A 644 -36.38 -24.31 -4.28
CA PHE A 644 -37.50 -25.22 -4.06
C PHE A 644 -37.08 -26.54 -3.39
N TRP A 645 -35.81 -26.95 -3.56
CA TRP A 645 -35.27 -28.19 -2.98
C TRP A 645 -34.76 -28.02 -1.53
N ILE A 646 -34.39 -26.79 -1.18
CA ILE A 646 -33.95 -26.35 0.14
C ILE A 646 -35.12 -25.63 0.80
#